data_AF-A0A850BSN5-F1
#
_entry.id   AF-A0A850BSN5-F1
#
_cell.length_a   1.000
_cell.length_b   1.000
_cell.length_c   1.000
_cell.angle_alpha   90.00
_cell.angle_beta   90.00
_cell.angle_gamma   90.00
#
_symmetry.space_group_name_H-M   'P 1'
#
loop_
_entity.id
_entity.type
_entity.pdbx_description
1 polymer ?
#
loop_
_entity_poly.entity_id
_entity_poly.type
_entity_poly.pdbx_seq_one_letter_code
_entity_poly.pdbx_strand_id
1 'polypeptide(L)'
;MPLLSSSIGAIKPHYDVVVVGSGYGGGIAASRLARAKKRVCVLERGKELLAGDFPDTYAKFSQETQISLPAEALGPEHYGPRTGLYDVRLDEKMNVVVGCGLGGTSLINAGITVRPDARLFDDPRWPVALCNDPALLEEGFRRAEEMLRPEVYPDHLPKPAKLIAIEAAGRAIGEKVSRVPLSIAFESGLSPVGLKEAACRLCGDCVSGCNHSSKRTVATTYLPDAKNHGAEIFTEVSVRRVERRNTHWVVHYELFGAGREAFDSPELFVIADMVILAAGVLGTPEILLRSRAAGLSMSSQVGAHMSANRNVLGVGFNADVTINGIGFGNLPPEGRPPVGPLITAGVDLRDRSPLDEGVVVEEGAVPGPFAHGFVRAMLLAAAAFGSRNHESLTDIVEEMERNLESICEGPYRGATNNTLVLLGIGHDDSPGRLYLDNDRIRVAWPEGREERVAEMNKILERIVRPLGATFVQNPLWSDLTRHSIVTVQPLGGCVMADDASSGAVNHLGQLFAESSGSKVHETLVVLDGSIVPRSTGINPLLTISALAERACMGLAKKLGVEIDYAFTAPSALHFTPRTPGIRFTEVMRGHVSKSIKDDCAKGEEAGKNEESPLTLHLTVIAEDLEHLLADPLHRARVVGTAAAPALSPEPMQVSDGTLSILAIDPADPKAKRLVYGMRLTTRDGAALHLEGIKYIRDDFGFDIWSDATTLFVTLYEGALGGAVAGKGVVRVGAVDFARQLRSMTVTHVEKTEDRARILLRFSEFFGLTLLETYLPFRGGLGSLVPG
;
A
#
# COMPACT_ATOMS: atom_id res chain seq x y z
N MET A 1 0.36 2.26 -18.69
CA MET A 1 0.05 0.83 -18.44
C MET A 1 -1.39 0.74 -17.98
N PRO A 2 -2.06 -0.39 -18.21
CA PRO A 2 -3.37 -0.66 -17.64
C PRO A 2 -3.32 -1.03 -16.16
N LEU A 3 -4.47 -0.96 -15.48
CA LEU A 3 -4.61 -1.22 -14.05
C LEU A 3 -4.67 -2.72 -13.73
N LEU A 4 -4.03 -3.11 -12.64
CA LEU A 4 -4.16 -4.40 -11.97
C LEU A 4 -5.36 -4.40 -11.01
N SER A 5 -5.59 -3.25 -10.36
CA SER A 5 -6.69 -3.06 -9.44
C SER A 5 -8.04 -3.24 -10.14
N SER A 6 -8.99 -3.77 -9.39
CA SER A 6 -10.38 -3.98 -9.76
C SER A 6 -11.21 -2.90 -9.09
N SER A 7 -12.33 -2.53 -9.70
CA SER A 7 -13.34 -1.69 -9.06
C SER A 7 -13.72 -2.28 -7.70
N ILE A 8 -13.75 -1.47 -6.63
CA ILE A 8 -14.25 -1.93 -5.34
C ILE A 8 -15.71 -2.42 -5.42
N GLY A 9 -16.49 -1.94 -6.39
CA GLY A 9 -17.83 -2.45 -6.68
C GLY A 9 -17.90 -3.87 -7.23
N ALA A 10 -16.75 -4.48 -7.53
CA ALA A 10 -16.64 -5.89 -7.92
C ALA A 10 -16.33 -6.82 -6.73
N ILE A 11 -16.08 -6.28 -5.54
CA ILE A 11 -15.77 -7.11 -4.37
C ILE A 11 -16.91 -8.07 -4.06
N LYS A 12 -16.56 -9.34 -3.94
CA LYS A 12 -17.50 -10.42 -3.63
C LYS A 12 -17.74 -10.49 -2.12
N PRO A 13 -18.90 -11.03 -1.69
CA PRO A 13 -19.17 -11.21 -0.26
C PRO A 13 -18.23 -12.23 0.42
N HIS A 14 -17.63 -13.14 -0.36
CA HIS A 14 -16.81 -14.25 0.14
C HIS A 14 -15.66 -14.61 -0.81
N TYR A 15 -14.48 -14.88 -0.25
CA TYR A 15 -13.30 -15.41 -0.96
C TYR A 15 -12.71 -16.63 -0.25
N ASP A 16 -11.99 -17.48 -0.97
CA ASP A 16 -11.30 -18.61 -0.34
C ASP A 16 -10.11 -18.07 0.47
N VAL A 17 -9.44 -17.02 -0.04
CA VAL A 17 -8.32 -16.36 0.61
C VAL A 17 -8.44 -14.86 0.49
N VAL A 18 -8.31 -14.14 1.61
CA VAL A 18 -8.05 -12.70 1.63
C VAL A 18 -6.60 -12.46 2.02
N VAL A 19 -5.86 -11.73 1.19
CA VAL A 19 -4.50 -11.27 1.43
C VAL A 19 -4.53 -9.78 1.75
N VAL A 20 -4.01 -9.40 2.90
CA VAL A 20 -4.00 -8.02 3.39
C VAL A 20 -2.60 -7.43 3.21
N GLY A 21 -2.48 -6.41 2.36
CA GLY A 21 -1.21 -5.83 1.94
C GLY A 21 -0.63 -6.51 0.71
N SER A 22 0.02 -5.72 -0.14
CA SER A 22 0.49 -6.15 -1.47
C SER A 22 2.02 -6.06 -1.65
N GLY A 23 2.77 -6.02 -0.53
CA GLY A 23 4.23 -6.10 -0.54
C GLY A 23 4.77 -7.50 -0.91
N TYR A 24 6.06 -7.75 -0.69
CA TYR A 24 6.70 -9.04 -1.06
C TYR A 24 5.89 -10.26 -0.60
N GLY A 25 5.60 -10.34 0.70
CA GLY A 25 4.78 -11.39 1.28
C GLY A 25 3.41 -11.58 0.64
N GLY A 26 2.66 -10.49 0.54
CA GLY A 26 1.29 -10.50 0.04
C GLY A 26 1.21 -10.79 -1.46
N GLY A 27 2.09 -10.22 -2.27
CA GLY A 27 2.19 -10.51 -3.69
C GLY A 27 2.53 -11.97 -3.96
N ILE A 28 3.50 -12.54 -3.23
CA ILE A 28 3.87 -13.96 -3.31
C ILE A 28 2.68 -14.83 -2.93
N ALA A 29 2.08 -14.59 -1.77
CA ALA A 29 0.92 -15.37 -1.30
C ALA A 29 -0.25 -15.31 -2.30
N ALA A 30 -0.55 -14.13 -2.85
CA ALA A 30 -1.60 -13.96 -3.84
C ALA A 30 -1.31 -14.74 -5.12
N SER A 31 -0.09 -14.64 -5.66
CA SER A 31 0.36 -15.38 -6.84
C SER A 31 0.25 -16.88 -6.64
N ARG A 32 0.82 -17.41 -5.56
CA ARG A 32 0.88 -18.85 -5.32
C ARG A 32 -0.49 -19.45 -5.02
N LEU A 33 -1.32 -18.77 -4.24
CA LEU A 33 -2.67 -19.27 -3.92
C LEU A 33 -3.63 -19.14 -5.11
N ALA A 34 -3.48 -18.12 -5.97
CA ALA A 34 -4.23 -18.03 -7.23
C ALA A 34 -3.80 -19.15 -8.21
N ARG A 35 -2.51 -19.45 -8.32
CA ARG A 35 -1.99 -20.61 -9.08
C ARG A 35 -2.45 -21.95 -8.52
N ALA A 36 -2.74 -22.01 -7.21
CA ALA A 36 -3.42 -23.14 -6.57
C ALA A 36 -4.96 -23.11 -6.75
N LYS A 37 -5.46 -22.30 -7.70
CA LYS A 37 -6.88 -22.18 -8.09
C LYS A 37 -7.80 -21.70 -6.97
N LYS A 38 -7.28 -20.97 -5.98
CA LYS A 38 -8.10 -20.31 -4.96
C LYS A 38 -8.66 -19.00 -5.49
N ARG A 39 -9.86 -18.65 -5.05
CA ARG A 39 -10.43 -17.31 -5.24
C ARG A 39 -9.74 -16.36 -4.26
N VAL A 40 -8.77 -15.60 -4.77
CA VAL A 40 -7.95 -14.68 -3.97
C VAL A 40 -8.45 -13.24 -4.09
N CYS A 41 -8.59 -12.58 -2.95
CA CYS A 41 -8.81 -11.14 -2.84
C CYS A 41 -7.58 -10.49 -2.18
N VAL A 42 -7.00 -9.48 -2.82
CA VAL A 42 -5.89 -8.67 -2.28
C VAL A 42 -6.43 -7.30 -1.89
N LEU A 43 -6.24 -6.91 -0.63
CA LEU A 43 -6.64 -5.60 -0.10
C LEU A 43 -5.40 -4.75 0.18
N GLU A 44 -5.24 -3.66 -0.55
CA GLU A 44 -4.12 -2.72 -0.43
C GLU A 44 -4.60 -1.35 0.05
N ARG A 45 -3.93 -0.80 1.06
CA ARG A 45 -4.26 0.51 1.64
C ARG A 45 -3.90 1.67 0.71
N GLY A 46 -2.78 1.59 0.01
CA GLY A 46 -2.29 2.64 -0.88
C GLY A 46 -2.90 2.58 -2.28
N LYS A 47 -2.44 3.51 -3.14
CA LYS A 47 -2.86 3.66 -4.54
C LYS A 47 -2.13 2.69 -5.48
N GLU A 48 -2.69 2.44 -6.65
CA GLU A 48 -1.95 1.86 -7.78
C GLU A 48 -1.24 2.97 -8.57
N LEU A 49 0.07 3.08 -8.37
CA LEU A 49 0.94 4.00 -9.11
C LEU A 49 1.61 3.27 -10.28
N LEU A 50 1.53 3.85 -11.46
CA LEU A 50 2.15 3.32 -12.67
C LEU A 50 3.43 4.07 -13.01
N ALA A 51 4.25 3.50 -13.90
CA ALA A 51 5.39 4.23 -14.45
C ALA A 51 4.90 5.54 -15.13
N GLY A 52 5.42 6.67 -14.66
CA GLY A 52 4.97 8.03 -15.00
C GLY A 52 4.27 8.74 -13.83
N ASP A 53 3.62 7.99 -12.93
CA ASP A 53 2.88 8.53 -11.79
C ASP A 53 3.81 8.80 -10.58
N PHE A 54 4.97 8.13 -10.50
CA PHE A 54 5.85 8.25 -9.33
C PHE A 54 6.48 9.65 -9.23
N PRO A 55 6.75 10.15 -8.01
CA PRO A 55 7.38 11.45 -7.83
C PRO A 55 8.72 11.60 -8.57
N ASP A 56 8.75 12.60 -9.44
CA ASP A 56 9.92 13.09 -10.20
C ASP A 56 10.26 14.55 -9.82
N THR A 57 9.46 15.16 -8.95
CA THR A 57 9.63 16.53 -8.43
C THR A 57 9.30 16.57 -6.93
N TYR A 58 9.82 17.58 -6.23
CA TYR A 58 9.53 17.79 -4.80
C TYR A 58 8.03 17.99 -4.51
N ALA A 59 7.30 18.68 -5.40
CA ALA A 59 5.87 18.92 -5.23
C ALA A 59 5.07 17.61 -5.24
N LYS A 60 5.33 16.72 -6.21
CA LYS A 60 4.72 15.38 -6.24
C LYS A 60 5.13 14.55 -5.03
N PHE A 61 6.40 14.61 -4.63
CA PHE A 61 6.87 13.91 -3.44
C PHE A 61 6.10 14.34 -2.19
N SER A 62 5.95 15.65 -1.97
CA SER A 62 5.22 16.19 -0.82
C SER A 62 3.74 15.73 -0.82
N GLN A 63 3.10 15.68 -1.99
CA GLN A 63 1.73 15.17 -2.14
C GLN A 63 1.61 13.67 -1.85
N GLU A 64 2.68 12.91 -2.05
CA GLU A 64 2.75 11.47 -1.77
C GLU A 64 3.34 11.14 -0.41
N THR A 65 3.68 12.13 0.41
CA THR A 65 4.25 11.91 1.74
C THR A 65 3.16 11.97 2.80
N GLN A 66 3.16 10.97 3.68
CA GLN A 66 2.35 10.95 4.87
C GLN A 66 3.22 10.75 6.11
N ILE A 67 2.90 11.47 7.18
CA ILE A 67 3.71 11.48 8.41
C ILE A 67 2.77 11.21 9.58
N SER A 68 3.16 10.28 10.46
CA SER A 68 2.54 10.13 11.77
C SER A 68 3.49 10.55 12.88
N LEU A 69 3.00 11.41 13.77
CA LEU A 69 3.70 11.98 14.93
C LEU A 69 3.06 11.45 16.22
N PRO A 70 3.81 11.32 17.33
CA PRO A 70 3.28 10.86 18.62
C PRO A 70 2.23 11.85 19.17
N ALA A 71 1.36 11.38 20.06
CA ALA A 71 0.25 12.19 20.60
C ALA A 71 0.75 13.45 21.35
N GLU A 72 1.96 13.40 21.88
CA GLU A 72 2.60 14.50 22.61
C GLU A 72 3.24 15.56 21.67
N ALA A 73 3.30 15.30 20.36
CA ALA A 73 3.86 16.25 19.41
C ALA A 73 2.96 17.50 19.26
N LEU A 74 3.59 18.66 19.00
CA LEU A 74 2.86 19.89 18.70
C LEU A 74 2.19 19.79 17.31
N GLY A 75 0.86 19.69 17.29
CA GLY A 75 0.03 19.71 16.07
C GLY A 75 -0.77 18.41 15.85
N PRO A 76 -1.36 18.21 14.65
CA PRO A 76 -2.01 16.95 14.30
C PRO A 76 -1.10 15.73 14.43
N GLU A 77 -1.65 14.60 14.89
CA GLU A 77 -0.94 13.31 14.92
C GLU A 77 -0.63 12.73 13.52
N HIS A 78 -1.23 13.30 12.46
CA HIS A 78 -1.04 12.85 11.09
C HIS A 78 -1.08 14.00 10.09
N TYR A 79 -0.18 13.95 9.12
CA TYR A 79 -0.08 14.88 8.00
C TYR A 79 -0.04 14.12 6.68
N GLY A 80 -0.53 14.75 5.62
CA GLY A 80 -0.57 14.17 4.27
C GLY A 80 -1.75 13.21 4.07
N PRO A 81 -1.89 12.63 2.86
CA PRO A 81 -2.94 11.67 2.57
C PRO A 81 -2.60 10.30 3.15
N ARG A 82 -3.57 9.63 3.80
CA ARG A 82 -3.40 8.25 4.34
C ARG A 82 -3.03 7.20 3.26
N THR A 83 -3.20 7.54 1.98
CA THR A 83 -2.85 6.72 0.82
C THR A 83 -1.55 7.13 0.14
N GLY A 84 -0.82 8.14 0.66
CA GLY A 84 0.44 8.62 0.09
C GLY A 84 1.53 7.56 0.09
N LEU A 85 2.34 7.51 -0.98
CA LEU A 85 3.38 6.51 -1.20
C LEU A 85 4.39 6.35 -0.04
N TYR A 86 4.83 7.44 0.59
CA TYR A 86 5.84 7.40 1.65
C TYR A 86 5.16 7.51 3.00
N ASP A 87 5.11 6.40 3.74
CA ASP A 87 4.59 6.36 5.11
C ASP A 87 5.74 6.49 6.10
N VAL A 88 5.84 7.67 6.72
CA VAL A 88 6.88 8.03 7.67
C VAL A 88 6.30 8.04 9.08
N ARG A 89 6.78 7.15 9.93
CA ARG A 89 6.47 7.14 11.37
C ARG A 89 7.62 7.78 12.11
N LEU A 90 7.32 8.88 12.79
CA LEU A 90 8.27 9.55 13.66
C LEU A 90 7.87 9.23 15.10
N ASP A 91 8.77 8.58 15.83
CA ASP A 91 8.64 8.34 17.27
C ASP A 91 9.91 8.86 17.96
N GLU A 92 9.92 8.86 19.30
CA GLU A 92 10.95 9.55 20.08
C GLU A 92 12.40 9.14 19.72
N LYS A 93 12.62 7.86 19.45
CA LYS A 93 13.96 7.28 19.25
C LYS A 93 14.12 6.48 17.95
N MET A 94 13.01 6.03 17.37
CA MET A 94 13.01 5.21 16.17
C MET A 94 12.01 5.76 15.17
N ASN A 95 12.52 6.16 14.02
CA ASN A 95 11.72 6.59 12.88
C ASN A 95 11.72 5.47 11.84
N VAL A 96 10.57 5.24 11.20
CA VAL A 96 10.40 4.17 10.22
C VAL A 96 9.84 4.74 8.93
N VAL A 97 10.43 4.36 7.79
CA VAL A 97 9.94 4.72 6.46
C VAL A 97 9.55 3.46 5.70
N VAL A 98 8.30 3.37 5.26
CA VAL A 98 7.78 2.26 4.45
C VAL A 98 6.97 2.76 3.25
N GLY A 99 6.81 1.91 2.24
CA GLY A 99 6.00 2.22 1.06
C GLY A 99 4.54 1.84 1.27
N CYS A 100 3.63 2.69 0.79
CA CYS A 100 2.17 2.49 0.84
C CYS A 100 1.61 2.60 -0.59
N GLY A 101 1.22 1.47 -1.18
CA GLY A 101 0.81 1.41 -2.59
C GLY A 101 0.78 -0.02 -3.09
N LEU A 102 0.17 -0.24 -4.26
CA LEU A 102 0.09 -1.58 -4.86
C LEU A 102 1.49 -2.08 -5.23
N GLY A 103 2.04 -2.99 -4.42
CA GLY A 103 3.44 -3.44 -4.45
C GLY A 103 4.24 -3.15 -3.17
N GLY A 104 3.68 -2.38 -2.22
CA GLY A 104 4.28 -2.00 -0.94
C GLY A 104 5.65 -1.33 -1.08
N THR A 105 6.56 -1.58 -0.12
CA THR A 105 7.92 -1.00 -0.12
C THR A 105 8.78 -1.40 -1.33
N SER A 106 8.39 -2.39 -2.14
CA SER A 106 9.09 -2.66 -3.41
C SER A 106 9.03 -1.48 -4.39
N LEU A 107 8.01 -0.61 -4.24
CA LEU A 107 7.88 0.61 -5.03
C LEU A 107 8.97 1.64 -4.71
N ILE A 108 9.41 1.74 -3.46
CA ILE A 108 10.35 2.77 -3.00
C ILE A 108 11.69 2.21 -2.49
N ASN A 109 12.01 0.94 -2.71
CA ASN A 109 13.32 0.39 -2.39
C ASN A 109 14.32 0.48 -3.58
N ALA A 110 15.59 0.16 -3.30
CA ALA A 110 16.65 0.15 -4.31
C ALA A 110 16.74 -1.16 -5.13
N GLY A 111 15.87 -2.15 -4.89
CA GLY A 111 15.86 -3.42 -5.62
C GLY A 111 16.96 -4.41 -5.23
N ILE A 112 17.69 -4.21 -4.14
CA ILE A 112 18.83 -5.06 -3.75
C ILE A 112 18.38 -6.45 -3.32
N THR A 113 18.74 -7.45 -4.10
CA THR A 113 18.18 -8.79 -4.02
C THR A 113 19.31 -9.77 -3.78
N VAL A 114 19.70 -9.89 -2.51
CA VAL A 114 20.91 -10.61 -2.10
C VAL A 114 20.59 -11.52 -0.92
N ARG A 115 21.23 -12.69 -0.90
CA ARG A 115 21.05 -13.67 0.17
C ARG A 115 21.73 -13.19 1.46
N PRO A 116 21.14 -13.47 2.64
CA PRO A 116 21.80 -13.22 3.92
C PRO A 116 23.00 -14.15 4.11
N ASP A 117 23.83 -13.86 5.11
CA ASP A 117 24.84 -14.80 5.58
C ASP A 117 24.15 -16.09 6.06
N ALA A 118 24.64 -17.26 5.64
CA ALA A 118 24.02 -18.54 5.99
C ALA A 118 23.98 -18.79 7.50
N ARG A 119 24.96 -18.27 8.25
CA ARG A 119 25.02 -18.36 9.72
C ARG A 119 23.83 -17.69 10.40
N LEU A 120 23.08 -16.84 9.68
CA LEU A 120 21.84 -16.25 10.18
C LEU A 120 20.86 -17.31 10.68
N PHE A 121 20.77 -18.44 9.96
CA PHE A 121 19.82 -19.51 10.26
C PHE A 121 20.33 -20.51 11.31
N ASP A 122 21.58 -20.39 11.75
CA ASP A 122 22.15 -21.16 12.87
C ASP A 122 21.74 -20.57 14.23
N ASP A 123 21.16 -19.36 14.25
CA ASP A 123 20.71 -18.70 15.46
C ASP A 123 19.46 -19.41 16.05
N PRO A 124 19.44 -19.69 17.37
CA PRO A 124 18.36 -20.42 18.02
C PRO A 124 17.01 -19.67 18.05
N ARG A 125 16.96 -18.39 17.66
CA ARG A 125 15.69 -17.66 17.48
C ARG A 125 14.90 -18.13 16.26
N TRP A 126 15.53 -18.81 15.30
CA TRP A 126 14.82 -19.41 14.19
C TRP A 126 14.16 -20.72 14.62
N PRO A 127 12.91 -21.00 14.19
CA PRO A 127 12.23 -22.25 14.56
C PRO A 127 13.01 -23.48 14.12
N VAL A 128 13.05 -24.51 14.97
CA VAL A 128 13.71 -25.79 14.68
C VAL A 128 13.13 -26.42 13.40
N ALA A 129 11.82 -26.33 13.18
CA ALA A 129 11.16 -26.84 11.98
C ALA A 129 11.56 -26.11 10.69
N LEU A 130 12.06 -24.86 10.78
CA LEU A 130 12.63 -24.15 9.66
C LEU A 130 14.06 -24.61 9.39
N CYS A 131 14.90 -24.66 10.43
CA CYS A 131 16.30 -25.02 10.31
C CYS A 131 16.51 -26.48 9.90
N ASN A 132 15.59 -27.38 10.27
CA ASN A 132 15.64 -28.80 9.90
C ASN A 132 15.19 -29.10 8.45
N ASP A 133 14.72 -28.10 7.69
CA ASP A 133 14.37 -28.25 6.27
C ASP A 133 15.06 -27.17 5.41
N PRO A 134 16.40 -27.20 5.31
CA PRO A 134 17.16 -26.23 4.52
C PRO A 134 16.86 -26.35 3.03
N ALA A 135 16.43 -27.52 2.55
CA ALA A 135 16.06 -27.74 1.15
C ALA A 135 14.82 -26.92 0.76
N LEU A 136 13.79 -26.88 1.62
CA LEU A 136 12.61 -26.08 1.36
C LEU A 136 12.90 -24.56 1.46
N LEU A 137 13.82 -24.17 2.34
CA LEU A 137 14.28 -22.77 2.42
C LEU A 137 15.05 -22.37 1.15
N GLU A 138 15.96 -23.22 0.67
CA GLU A 138 16.69 -23.01 -0.56
C GLU A 138 15.75 -22.92 -1.77
N GLU A 139 14.74 -23.79 -1.84
CA GLU A 139 13.72 -23.70 -2.88
C GLU A 139 12.94 -22.36 -2.80
N GLY A 140 12.66 -21.87 -1.59
CA GLY A 140 12.08 -20.55 -1.39
C GLY A 140 12.94 -19.43 -1.98
N PHE A 141 14.26 -19.45 -1.73
CA PHE A 141 15.19 -18.51 -2.35
C PHE A 141 15.19 -18.61 -3.87
N ARG A 142 15.31 -19.83 -4.40
CA ARG A 142 15.35 -20.07 -5.85
C ARG A 142 14.09 -19.57 -6.56
N ARG A 143 12.91 -19.80 -5.98
CA ARG A 143 11.62 -19.30 -6.53
C ARG A 143 11.53 -17.78 -6.52
N ALA A 144 12.01 -17.15 -5.44
CA ALA A 144 12.06 -15.69 -5.36
C ALA A 144 13.01 -15.11 -6.42
N GLU A 145 14.21 -15.69 -6.58
CA GLU A 145 15.19 -15.28 -7.58
C GLU A 145 14.69 -15.48 -9.02
N GLU A 146 13.93 -16.55 -9.28
CA GLU A 146 13.31 -16.85 -10.58
C GLU A 146 12.30 -15.75 -11.00
N MET A 147 11.53 -15.22 -10.06
CA MET A 147 10.57 -14.12 -10.31
C MET A 147 11.22 -12.74 -10.33
N LEU A 148 12.15 -12.48 -9.40
CA LEU A 148 12.78 -11.17 -9.20
C LEU A 148 13.95 -10.92 -10.16
N ARG A 149 14.57 -11.98 -10.67
CA ARG A 149 15.69 -11.98 -11.63
C ARG A 149 16.80 -11.00 -11.22
N PRO A 150 17.48 -11.25 -10.10
CA PRO A 150 18.55 -10.37 -9.65
C PRO A 150 19.74 -10.39 -10.61
N GLU A 151 20.22 -9.21 -11.00
CA GLU A 151 21.36 -9.03 -11.90
C GLU A 151 22.30 -7.96 -11.33
N VAL A 152 23.63 -8.18 -11.42
CA VAL A 152 24.62 -7.15 -11.05
C VAL A 152 24.72 -6.10 -12.16
N TYR A 153 25.16 -4.89 -11.80
CA TYR A 153 25.39 -3.82 -12.78
C TYR A 153 26.35 -4.27 -13.91
N PRO A 154 25.90 -4.32 -15.19
CA PRO A 154 26.69 -4.89 -16.29
C PRO A 154 27.91 -4.06 -16.66
N ASP A 155 29.03 -4.74 -16.96
CA ASP A 155 30.30 -4.07 -17.34
C ASP A 155 30.28 -3.44 -18.73
N HIS A 156 29.33 -3.82 -19.60
CA HIS A 156 29.18 -3.23 -20.93
C HIS A 156 28.48 -1.87 -20.90
N LEU A 157 27.85 -1.50 -19.77
CA LEU A 157 27.24 -0.18 -19.58
C LEU A 157 28.27 0.82 -19.04
N PRO A 158 28.07 2.14 -19.24
CA PRO A 158 29.01 3.14 -18.77
C PRO A 158 29.10 3.16 -17.24
N LYS A 159 30.29 2.87 -16.71
CA LYS A 159 30.52 2.72 -15.27
C LYS A 159 30.21 4.02 -14.50
N PRO A 160 29.27 4.00 -13.54
CA PRO A 160 28.95 5.19 -12.74
C PRO A 160 30.12 5.68 -11.90
N ALA A 161 30.24 7.00 -11.71
CA ALA A 161 31.34 7.59 -10.94
C ALA A 161 31.32 7.14 -9.47
N LYS A 162 30.14 7.05 -8.84
CA LYS A 162 29.97 6.50 -7.47
C LYS A 162 30.48 5.06 -7.31
N LEU A 163 30.33 4.24 -8.35
CA LEU A 163 30.84 2.86 -8.37
C LEU A 163 32.37 2.84 -8.44
N ILE A 164 32.96 3.71 -9.26
CA ILE A 164 34.42 3.88 -9.31
C ILE A 164 34.96 4.32 -7.95
N ALA A 165 34.28 5.28 -7.31
CA ALA A 165 34.68 5.82 -6.02
C ALA A 165 34.64 4.75 -4.91
N ILE A 166 33.55 3.99 -4.76
CA ILE A 166 33.46 2.97 -3.69
C ILE A 166 34.48 1.83 -3.90
N GLU A 167 34.75 1.45 -5.16
CA GLU A 167 35.79 0.47 -5.47
C GLU A 167 37.20 1.00 -5.14
N ALA A 168 37.46 2.29 -5.36
CA ALA A 168 38.73 2.92 -4.98
C ALA A 168 38.87 3.01 -3.45
N ALA A 169 37.81 3.42 -2.75
CA ALA A 169 37.77 3.45 -1.30
C ALA A 169 38.05 2.07 -0.68
N GLY A 170 37.36 1.02 -1.15
CA GLY A 170 37.56 -0.35 -0.69
C GLY A 170 39.00 -0.84 -0.87
N ARG A 171 39.61 -0.57 -2.04
CA ARG A 171 41.03 -0.88 -2.27
C ARG A 171 41.96 -0.13 -1.30
N ALA A 172 41.69 1.15 -1.04
CA ALA A 172 42.52 1.97 -0.17
C ALA A 172 42.49 1.50 1.29
N ILE A 173 41.35 0.98 1.77
CA ILE A 173 41.19 0.47 3.13
C ILE A 173 41.45 -1.03 3.26
N GLY A 174 41.74 -1.72 2.15
CA GLY A 174 42.01 -3.17 2.11
C GLY A 174 40.78 -4.04 2.34
N GLU A 175 39.56 -3.53 2.09
CA GLU A 175 38.30 -4.24 2.33
C GLU A 175 37.65 -4.66 1.00
N LYS A 176 36.92 -5.78 1.03
CA LYS A 176 36.22 -6.32 -0.15
C LYS A 176 35.05 -5.42 -0.55
N VAL A 177 34.97 -5.11 -1.85
CA VAL A 177 33.79 -4.48 -2.45
C VAL A 177 33.01 -5.52 -3.25
N SER A 178 31.75 -5.73 -2.89
CA SER A 178 30.82 -6.63 -3.59
C SER A 178 29.90 -5.80 -4.49
N ARG A 179 29.80 -6.18 -5.77
CA ARG A 179 28.74 -5.67 -6.67
C ARG A 179 27.43 -6.30 -6.23
N VAL A 180 26.41 -5.48 -5.97
CA VAL A 180 25.15 -6.00 -5.42
C VAL A 180 24.22 -6.48 -6.55
N PRO A 181 23.59 -7.66 -6.42
CA PRO A 181 22.54 -8.07 -7.34
C PRO A 181 21.27 -7.24 -7.15
N LEU A 182 20.67 -6.82 -8.27
CA LEU A 182 19.54 -5.89 -8.31
C LEU A 182 18.38 -6.48 -9.10
N SER A 183 17.17 -6.35 -8.59
CA SER A 183 15.91 -6.61 -9.30
C SER A 183 15.61 -5.47 -10.29
N ILE A 184 16.49 -5.27 -11.27
CA ILE A 184 16.42 -4.21 -12.27
C ILE A 184 16.75 -4.81 -13.63
N ALA A 185 15.92 -4.54 -14.62
CA ALA A 185 16.19 -4.87 -16.01
C ALA A 185 17.18 -3.86 -16.62
N PHE A 186 18.36 -4.34 -17.01
CA PHE A 186 19.34 -3.54 -17.75
C PHE A 186 19.16 -3.62 -19.27
N GLU A 187 18.39 -4.60 -19.74
CA GLU A 187 18.00 -4.77 -21.14
C GLU A 187 16.48 -4.79 -21.26
N SER A 188 15.95 -4.40 -22.42
CA SER A 188 14.52 -4.45 -22.67
C SER A 188 14.10 -5.87 -23.05
N GLY A 189 12.93 -6.30 -22.60
CA GLY A 189 12.47 -7.66 -22.84
C GLY A 189 11.05 -7.92 -22.35
N LEU A 190 10.72 -9.21 -22.20
CA LEU A 190 9.50 -9.65 -21.56
C LEU A 190 9.82 -10.32 -20.23
N SER A 191 9.03 -10.01 -19.21
CA SER A 191 9.07 -10.71 -17.93
C SER A 191 8.47 -12.11 -18.06
N PRO A 192 8.76 -13.04 -17.12
CA PRO A 192 8.16 -14.38 -17.11
C PRO A 192 6.62 -14.39 -17.07
N VAL A 193 6.02 -13.26 -16.68
CA VAL A 193 4.56 -13.08 -16.53
C VAL A 193 3.95 -12.26 -17.68
N GLY A 194 4.72 -12.03 -18.76
CA GLY A 194 4.24 -11.43 -20.00
C GLY A 194 4.21 -9.90 -20.04
N LEU A 195 4.86 -9.22 -19.09
CA LEU A 195 4.97 -7.76 -19.09
C LEU A 195 6.20 -7.30 -19.87
N LYS A 196 6.06 -6.17 -20.58
CA LYS A 196 7.20 -5.50 -21.21
C LYS A 196 8.06 -4.83 -20.14
N GLU A 197 9.33 -5.23 -20.09
CA GLU A 197 10.37 -4.59 -19.28
C GLU A 197 11.18 -3.66 -20.18
N ALA A 198 11.45 -2.43 -19.73
CA ALA A 198 12.35 -1.52 -20.43
C ALA A 198 13.70 -1.46 -19.73
N ALA A 199 14.77 -1.30 -20.52
CA ALA A 199 16.12 -1.11 -19.99
C ALA A 199 16.21 0.09 -19.04
N CYS A 200 16.95 -0.06 -17.95
CA CYS A 200 17.18 0.99 -16.96
C CYS A 200 17.82 2.24 -17.58
N ARG A 201 17.26 3.42 -17.26
CA ARG A 201 17.77 4.72 -17.74
C ARG A 201 18.95 5.28 -16.94
N LEU A 202 19.46 4.53 -15.95
CA LEU A 202 20.63 4.90 -15.15
C LEU A 202 20.47 6.26 -14.42
N CYS A 203 19.26 6.59 -14.01
CA CYS A 203 18.87 7.92 -13.51
C CYS A 203 19.02 8.12 -11.99
N GLY A 204 19.35 7.10 -11.20
CA GLY A 204 19.51 7.22 -9.74
C GLY A 204 18.22 7.32 -8.92
N ASP A 205 17.03 7.36 -9.53
CA ASP A 205 15.76 7.66 -8.84
C ASP A 205 15.03 6.44 -8.26
N CYS A 206 15.74 5.33 -8.02
CA CYS A 206 15.09 4.04 -7.72
C CYS A 206 14.13 4.08 -6.52
N VAL A 207 14.45 4.84 -5.47
CA VAL A 207 13.63 4.93 -4.24
C VAL A 207 12.55 5.99 -4.31
N SER A 208 12.50 6.83 -5.37
CA SER A 208 11.33 7.68 -5.60
C SER A 208 10.19 6.96 -6.32
N GLY A 209 10.47 5.76 -6.83
CA GLY A 209 9.60 4.97 -7.69
C GLY A 209 10.05 4.98 -9.14
N CYS A 210 10.07 3.81 -9.79
CA CYS A 210 10.61 3.68 -11.15
C CYS A 210 9.60 4.15 -12.21
N ASN A 211 9.83 5.34 -12.76
CA ASN A 211 9.03 5.91 -13.86
C ASN A 211 9.34 5.32 -15.25
N HIS A 212 10.09 4.22 -15.33
CA HIS A 212 10.58 3.66 -16.59
C HIS A 212 10.24 2.18 -16.80
N SER A 213 9.52 1.56 -15.86
CA SER A 213 9.19 0.12 -15.91
C SER A 213 10.42 -0.81 -15.98
N SER A 214 11.56 -0.36 -15.43
CA SER A 214 12.82 -1.13 -15.39
C SER A 214 13.04 -1.86 -14.07
N LYS A 215 12.53 -1.33 -12.95
CA LYS A 215 12.66 -1.97 -11.64
C LYS A 215 11.62 -3.07 -11.50
N ARG A 216 12.07 -4.30 -11.23
CA ARG A 216 11.23 -5.48 -11.00
C ARG A 216 10.67 -5.44 -9.58
N THR A 217 9.56 -4.73 -9.44
CA THR A 217 8.78 -4.61 -8.21
C THR A 217 7.78 -5.76 -8.09
N VAL A 218 7.16 -5.90 -6.92
CA VAL A 218 6.04 -6.85 -6.72
C VAL A 218 4.87 -6.54 -7.68
N ALA A 219 4.66 -5.25 -7.99
CA ALA A 219 3.66 -4.77 -8.95
C ALA A 219 3.96 -5.10 -10.42
N THR A 220 5.19 -5.52 -10.73
CA THR A 220 5.62 -5.89 -12.10
C THR A 220 6.03 -7.36 -12.21
N THR A 221 5.93 -8.12 -11.12
CA THR A 221 6.27 -9.54 -11.04
C THR A 221 5.08 -10.34 -10.52
N TYR A 222 4.91 -10.44 -9.21
CA TYR A 222 3.96 -11.32 -8.54
C TYR A 222 2.49 -10.89 -8.65
N LEU A 223 2.17 -9.59 -8.58
CA LEU A 223 0.76 -9.14 -8.66
C LEU A 223 0.15 -9.31 -10.07
N PRO A 224 0.87 -9.00 -11.17
CA PRO A 224 0.43 -9.37 -12.51
C PRO A 224 0.22 -10.88 -12.66
N ASP A 225 1.10 -11.69 -12.06
CA ASP A 225 0.95 -13.14 -12.05
C ASP A 225 -0.31 -13.61 -11.29
N ALA A 226 -0.56 -13.04 -10.11
CA ALA A 226 -1.78 -13.32 -9.35
C ALA A 226 -3.03 -12.96 -10.16
N LYS A 227 -3.03 -11.79 -10.82
CA LYS A 227 -4.12 -11.33 -11.68
C LYS A 227 -4.35 -12.27 -12.88
N ASN A 228 -3.28 -12.73 -13.52
CA ASN A 228 -3.34 -13.73 -14.60
C ASN A 228 -4.02 -15.03 -14.17
N HIS A 229 -3.94 -15.39 -12.89
CA HIS A 229 -4.55 -16.58 -12.32
C HIS A 229 -5.86 -16.30 -11.56
N GLY A 230 -6.48 -15.13 -11.80
CA GLY A 230 -7.83 -14.82 -11.32
C GLY A 230 -7.91 -14.11 -9.97
N ALA A 231 -6.79 -13.66 -9.39
CA ALA A 231 -6.84 -12.83 -8.19
C ALA A 231 -7.52 -11.48 -8.46
N GLU A 232 -8.38 -11.07 -7.55
CA GLU A 232 -8.99 -9.74 -7.52
C GLU A 232 -8.21 -8.85 -6.57
N ILE A 233 -7.88 -7.64 -6.99
CA ILE A 233 -7.01 -6.72 -6.26
C ILE A 233 -7.77 -5.42 -6.05
N PHE A 234 -7.82 -4.91 -4.82
CA PHE A 234 -8.53 -3.69 -4.47
C PHE A 234 -7.59 -2.73 -3.72
N THR A 235 -7.49 -1.50 -4.21
CA THR A 235 -6.63 -0.45 -3.65
C THR A 235 -7.44 0.57 -2.87
N GLU A 236 -6.77 1.39 -2.06
CA GLU A 236 -7.40 2.36 -1.15
C GLU A 236 -8.34 1.68 -0.13
N VAL A 237 -8.04 0.42 0.21
CA VAL A 237 -8.76 -0.41 1.18
C VAL A 237 -7.89 -0.62 2.42
N SER A 238 -8.24 0.04 3.53
CA SER A 238 -7.51 -0.07 4.79
C SER A 238 -8.16 -1.13 5.68
N VAL A 239 -7.57 -2.32 5.76
CA VAL A 239 -7.99 -3.34 6.74
C VAL A 239 -7.69 -2.84 8.16
N ARG A 240 -8.69 -2.97 9.04
CA ARG A 240 -8.63 -2.47 10.42
C ARG A 240 -8.38 -3.60 11.40
N ARG A 241 -9.10 -4.70 11.25
CA ARG A 241 -9.02 -5.88 12.12
C ARG A 241 -9.56 -7.12 11.43
N VAL A 242 -9.21 -8.28 11.97
CA VAL A 242 -9.75 -9.58 11.58
C VAL A 242 -10.47 -10.22 12.76
N GLU A 243 -11.53 -10.94 12.46
CA GLU A 243 -12.40 -11.53 13.47
C GLU A 243 -12.74 -12.96 13.09
N ARG A 244 -12.68 -13.86 14.07
CA ARG A 244 -13.07 -15.26 13.88
C ARG A 244 -14.57 -15.41 14.14
N ARG A 245 -15.32 -15.94 13.18
CA ARG A 245 -16.74 -16.28 13.33
C ARG A 245 -16.97 -17.72 12.91
N ASN A 246 -17.31 -18.59 13.86
CA ASN A 246 -17.53 -20.01 13.62
C ASN A 246 -16.37 -20.64 12.81
N THR A 247 -16.62 -20.96 11.54
CA THR A 247 -15.69 -21.62 10.62
C THR A 247 -14.97 -20.66 9.66
N HIS A 248 -15.35 -19.38 9.58
CA HIS A 248 -14.76 -18.39 8.66
C HIS A 248 -14.14 -17.19 9.38
N TRP A 249 -13.49 -16.33 8.60
CA TRP A 249 -12.95 -15.05 9.03
C TRP A 249 -13.78 -13.91 8.48
N VAL A 250 -13.93 -12.85 9.26
CA VAL A 250 -14.48 -11.57 8.84
C VAL A 250 -13.35 -10.56 8.85
N VAL A 251 -13.04 -9.99 7.68
CA VAL A 251 -11.98 -8.99 7.51
C VAL A 251 -12.64 -7.62 7.41
N HIS A 252 -12.47 -6.79 8.45
CA HIS A 252 -13.07 -5.47 8.53
C HIS A 252 -12.16 -4.42 7.89
N TYR A 253 -12.72 -3.54 7.07
CA TYR A 253 -11.96 -2.55 6.31
C TYR A 253 -12.70 -1.22 6.15
N GLU A 254 -11.91 -0.18 5.89
CA GLU A 254 -12.36 1.17 5.51
C GLU A 254 -11.98 1.44 4.05
N LEU A 255 -12.79 2.26 3.36
CA LEU A 255 -12.46 2.78 2.03
C LEU A 255 -12.00 4.22 2.14
N PHE A 256 -10.77 4.49 1.73
CA PHE A 256 -10.26 5.85 1.67
C PHE A 256 -10.70 6.55 0.38
N GLY A 257 -10.93 7.86 0.47
CA GLY A 257 -11.31 8.69 -0.68
C GLY A 257 -12.74 8.44 -1.20
N ALA A 258 -13.51 7.57 -0.54
CA ALA A 258 -14.92 7.34 -0.84
C ALA A 258 -15.86 8.38 -0.18
N GLY A 259 -15.33 9.25 0.69
CA GLY A 259 -16.09 10.24 1.45
C GLY A 259 -17.00 9.65 2.52
N ARG A 260 -16.84 8.35 2.84
CA ARG A 260 -17.58 7.65 3.89
C ARG A 260 -17.26 8.19 5.29
N GLU A 261 -16.07 8.75 5.46
CA GLU A 261 -15.57 9.33 6.71
C GLU A 261 -16.41 10.54 7.13
N ALA A 262 -17.00 11.28 6.19
CA ALA A 262 -17.86 12.43 6.46
C ALA A 262 -19.22 12.06 7.09
N PHE A 263 -19.55 10.78 7.17
CA PHE A 263 -20.85 10.25 7.59
C PHE A 263 -20.78 9.31 8.80
N ASP A 264 -19.61 9.15 9.43
CA ASP A 264 -19.37 8.17 10.50
C ASP A 264 -19.87 6.76 10.09
N SER A 265 -19.61 6.40 8.84
CA SER A 265 -20.15 5.16 8.26
C SER A 265 -19.55 3.93 8.95
N PRO A 266 -20.33 2.86 9.17
CA PRO A 266 -19.78 1.61 9.68
C PRO A 266 -18.66 1.04 8.81
N GLU A 267 -17.73 0.32 9.46
CA GLU A 267 -16.73 -0.52 8.79
C GLU A 267 -17.42 -1.46 7.80
N LEU A 268 -16.81 -1.61 6.64
CA LEU A 268 -17.18 -2.64 5.66
C LEU A 268 -16.48 -3.94 6.06
N PHE A 269 -16.94 -5.06 5.53
CA PHE A 269 -16.26 -6.33 5.72
C PHE A 269 -16.35 -7.26 4.50
N VAL A 270 -15.46 -8.24 4.47
CA VAL A 270 -15.49 -9.37 3.54
C VAL A 270 -15.25 -10.67 4.29
N ILE A 271 -15.90 -11.76 3.87
CA ILE A 271 -15.74 -13.07 4.48
C ILE A 271 -14.64 -13.86 3.76
N ALA A 272 -13.84 -14.61 4.52
CA ALA A 272 -12.78 -15.47 4.00
C ALA A 272 -12.66 -16.80 4.73
N ASP A 273 -12.30 -17.87 4.01
CA ASP A 273 -11.92 -19.14 4.65
C ASP A 273 -10.52 -19.06 5.30
N MET A 274 -9.61 -18.33 4.65
CA MET A 274 -8.25 -18.07 5.09
C MET A 274 -7.89 -16.60 4.94
N VAL A 275 -7.12 -16.07 5.90
CA VAL A 275 -6.56 -14.73 5.86
C VAL A 275 -5.03 -14.79 5.92
N ILE A 276 -4.40 -14.11 4.97
CA ILE A 276 -2.95 -13.86 4.97
C ILE A 276 -2.73 -12.38 5.30
N LEU A 277 -2.14 -12.09 6.46
CA LEU A 277 -1.68 -10.77 6.82
C LEU A 277 -0.26 -10.55 6.26
N ALA A 278 -0.12 -9.54 5.41
CA ALA A 278 1.13 -9.14 4.79
C ALA A 278 1.23 -7.60 4.69
N ALA A 279 0.71 -6.91 5.70
CA ALA A 279 0.64 -5.45 5.79
C ALA A 279 1.95 -4.79 6.25
N GLY A 280 3.03 -5.57 6.35
CA GLY A 280 4.36 -5.14 6.73
C GLY A 280 4.56 -5.06 8.25
N VAL A 281 5.80 -4.74 8.64
CA VAL A 281 6.23 -4.72 10.05
C VAL A 281 5.42 -3.78 10.93
N LEU A 282 4.86 -2.71 10.37
CA LEU A 282 3.99 -1.80 11.10
C LEU A 282 2.52 -2.23 11.02
N GLY A 283 2.02 -2.47 9.80
CA GLY A 283 0.60 -2.70 9.56
C GLY A 283 0.08 -4.03 10.10
N THR A 284 0.86 -5.11 10.03
CA THR A 284 0.40 -6.43 10.49
C THR A 284 0.23 -6.47 12.02
N PRO A 285 1.22 -6.06 12.84
CA PRO A 285 1.00 -5.92 14.28
C PRO A 285 -0.13 -4.96 14.61
N GLU A 286 -0.28 -3.84 13.89
CA GLU A 286 -1.38 -2.89 14.11
C GLU A 286 -2.77 -3.55 13.97
N ILE A 287 -2.98 -4.32 12.90
CA ILE A 287 -4.22 -5.08 12.67
C ILE A 287 -4.43 -6.12 13.76
N LEU A 288 -3.39 -6.88 14.13
CA LEU A 288 -3.50 -7.94 15.14
C LEU A 288 -3.77 -7.37 16.54
N LEU A 289 -3.11 -6.27 16.92
CA LEU A 289 -3.33 -5.62 18.21
C LEU A 289 -4.78 -5.10 18.35
N ARG A 290 -5.36 -4.52 17.28
CA ARG A 290 -6.78 -4.17 17.24
C ARG A 290 -7.68 -5.40 17.30
N SER A 291 -7.32 -6.46 16.60
CA SER A 291 -8.06 -7.73 16.60
C SER A 291 -8.08 -8.37 17.99
N ARG A 292 -6.96 -8.29 18.73
CA ARG A 292 -6.86 -8.74 20.12
C ARG A 292 -7.76 -7.92 21.04
N ALA A 293 -7.77 -6.60 20.89
CA ALA A 293 -8.68 -5.73 21.63
C ALA A 293 -10.17 -6.06 21.34
N ALA A 294 -10.46 -6.56 20.13
CA ALA A 294 -11.77 -7.06 19.73
C ALA A 294 -12.03 -8.53 20.10
N GLY A 295 -11.15 -9.18 20.88
CA GLY A 295 -11.38 -10.52 21.43
C GLY A 295 -10.70 -11.68 20.68
N LEU A 296 -9.86 -11.42 19.67
CA LEU A 296 -9.08 -12.49 19.03
C LEU A 296 -8.00 -13.03 19.99
N SER A 297 -8.10 -14.31 20.36
CA SER A 297 -7.06 -15.00 21.13
C SER A 297 -5.80 -15.16 20.28
N MET A 298 -4.64 -14.81 20.84
CA MET A 298 -3.35 -14.92 20.16
C MET A 298 -2.19 -14.86 21.15
N SER A 299 -0.97 -15.12 20.67
CA SER A 299 0.28 -14.92 21.42
C SER A 299 0.41 -13.50 21.99
N SER A 300 0.98 -13.41 23.20
CA SER A 300 1.35 -12.14 23.84
C SER A 300 2.57 -11.48 23.19
N GLN A 301 3.31 -12.21 22.34
CA GLN A 301 4.50 -11.73 21.63
C GLN A 301 4.17 -10.88 20.39
N VAL A 302 2.90 -10.73 20.01
CA VAL A 302 2.49 -9.77 18.96
C VAL A 302 2.89 -8.36 19.39
N GLY A 303 3.72 -7.73 18.56
CA GLY A 303 4.36 -6.44 18.77
C GLY A 303 5.79 -6.52 19.33
N ALA A 304 6.27 -7.67 19.77
CA ALA A 304 7.62 -7.79 20.35
C ALA A 304 8.71 -8.06 19.29
N HIS A 305 9.97 -7.88 19.70
CA HIS A 305 11.17 -8.28 18.93
C HIS A 305 11.31 -7.57 17.58
N MET A 306 11.07 -6.26 17.55
CA MET A 306 11.30 -5.45 16.36
C MET A 306 12.80 -5.13 16.19
N SER A 307 13.31 -5.33 14.98
CA SER A 307 14.66 -4.98 14.56
C SER A 307 14.64 -3.79 13.59
N ALA A 308 15.69 -2.98 13.64
CA ALA A 308 15.93 -1.88 12.71
C ALA A 308 16.96 -2.27 11.63
N ASN A 309 17.39 -3.53 11.63
CA ASN A 309 18.45 -4.10 10.80
C ASN A 309 19.77 -3.28 10.90
N ARG A 310 19.99 -2.66 12.07
CA ARG A 310 21.07 -1.71 12.38
C ARG A 310 21.34 -0.74 11.22
N ASN A 311 20.30 -0.13 10.66
CA ASN A 311 20.44 0.88 9.62
C ASN A 311 21.09 2.16 10.17
N VAL A 312 22.19 2.59 9.54
CA VAL A 312 22.86 3.86 9.84
C VAL A 312 23.21 4.56 8.53
N LEU A 313 22.73 5.79 8.38
CA LEU A 313 23.03 6.64 7.23
C LEU A 313 24.26 7.51 7.53
N GLY A 314 25.18 7.60 6.59
CA GLY A 314 26.28 8.56 6.62
C GLY A 314 26.52 9.16 5.25
N VAL A 315 27.20 10.31 5.23
CA VAL A 315 27.46 11.06 3.99
C VAL A 315 28.94 11.42 3.94
N GLY A 316 29.60 11.07 2.84
CA GLY A 316 30.88 11.66 2.44
C GLY A 316 30.61 12.90 1.60
N PHE A 317 30.65 14.07 2.21
CA PHE A 317 30.33 15.35 1.56
C PHE A 317 31.58 15.95 0.89
N ASN A 318 31.42 16.50 -0.32
CA ASN A 318 32.45 17.25 -1.04
C ASN A 318 33.80 16.52 -1.21
N ALA A 319 33.75 15.28 -1.68
CA ALA A 319 34.94 14.49 -2.03
C ALA A 319 35.83 15.18 -3.08
N ASP A 320 37.08 14.75 -3.15
CA ASP A 320 38.05 15.22 -4.15
C ASP A 320 37.86 14.54 -5.51
N VAL A 321 36.98 13.54 -5.55
CA VAL A 321 36.56 12.84 -6.76
C VAL A 321 35.10 13.13 -7.07
N THR A 322 34.76 13.15 -8.35
CA THR A 322 33.35 13.22 -8.77
C THR A 322 32.62 11.93 -8.39
N ILE A 323 31.46 12.08 -7.76
CA ILE A 323 30.58 10.96 -7.38
C ILE A 323 29.39 10.85 -8.33
N ASN A 324 28.85 11.98 -8.80
CA ASN A 324 27.63 12.05 -9.61
C ASN A 324 26.47 11.28 -8.95
N GLY A 325 26.22 11.56 -7.67
CA GLY A 325 25.29 10.83 -6.81
C GLY A 325 23.87 11.40 -6.75
N ILE A 326 23.46 12.26 -7.68
CA ILE A 326 22.15 12.94 -7.64
C ILE A 326 21.30 12.49 -8.82
N GLY A 327 20.14 11.91 -8.51
CA GLY A 327 19.21 11.37 -9.50
C GLY A 327 18.55 12.45 -10.35
N PHE A 328 18.04 12.06 -11.52
CA PHE A 328 17.57 13.01 -12.54
C PHE A 328 16.25 13.69 -12.18
N GLY A 329 15.37 13.00 -11.43
CA GLY A 329 14.01 13.47 -11.19
C GLY A 329 13.26 13.66 -12.52
N ASN A 330 12.83 14.88 -12.80
CA ASN A 330 12.14 15.25 -14.04
C ASN A 330 13.09 15.74 -15.16
N LEU A 331 14.41 15.68 -14.95
CA LEU A 331 15.38 16.16 -15.93
C LEU A 331 15.57 15.16 -17.08
N PRO A 332 15.76 15.65 -18.32
CA PRO A 332 16.04 14.79 -19.46
C PRO A 332 17.41 14.10 -19.30
N PRO A 333 17.52 12.79 -19.63
CA PRO A 333 18.77 12.04 -19.53
C PRO A 333 19.80 12.43 -20.59
N GLU A 334 19.39 13.05 -21.70
CA GLU A 334 20.27 13.36 -22.83
C GLU A 334 21.43 14.29 -22.43
N GLY A 335 22.66 13.89 -22.76
CA GLY A 335 23.87 14.67 -22.47
C GLY A 335 24.33 14.64 -21.01
N ARG A 336 23.67 13.87 -20.14
CA ARG A 336 24.05 13.73 -18.71
C ARG A 336 24.88 12.48 -18.47
N PRO A 337 25.96 12.56 -17.66
CA PRO A 337 26.65 11.37 -17.18
C PRO A 337 25.69 10.46 -16.37
N PRO A 338 25.76 9.13 -16.55
CA PRO A 338 24.88 8.23 -15.83
C PRO A 338 25.19 8.23 -14.34
N VAL A 339 24.13 8.31 -13.53
CA VAL A 339 24.19 8.08 -12.08
C VAL A 339 24.25 6.57 -11.81
N GLY A 340 23.63 5.77 -12.69
CA GLY A 340 23.39 4.35 -12.49
C GLY A 340 22.12 4.08 -11.68
N PRO A 341 21.83 2.82 -11.34
CA PRO A 341 20.90 2.50 -10.26
C PRO A 341 21.31 3.18 -8.95
N LEU A 342 20.35 3.41 -8.05
CA LEU A 342 20.62 4.10 -6.78
C LEU A 342 21.74 3.43 -5.98
N ILE A 343 21.80 2.09 -5.95
CA ILE A 343 22.88 1.30 -5.36
C ILE A 343 23.45 0.39 -6.44
N THR A 344 24.77 0.26 -6.50
CA THR A 344 25.47 -0.64 -7.44
C THR A 344 26.47 -1.58 -6.75
N ALA A 345 27.06 -1.17 -5.63
CA ALA A 345 28.01 -1.96 -4.87
C ALA A 345 28.04 -1.55 -3.39
N GLY A 346 28.78 -2.31 -2.58
CA GLY A 346 29.04 -1.98 -1.19
C GLY A 346 30.32 -2.64 -0.66
N VAL A 347 30.88 -2.08 0.41
CA VAL A 347 31.95 -2.71 1.19
C VAL A 347 31.30 -3.80 2.04
N ASP A 348 31.72 -5.05 1.82
CA ASP A 348 31.08 -6.24 2.39
C ASP A 348 31.97 -6.84 3.49
N LEU A 349 31.55 -6.66 4.74
CA LEU A 349 32.26 -7.07 5.95
C LEU A 349 31.45 -8.13 6.73
N ARG A 350 30.54 -8.83 6.05
CA ARG A 350 29.63 -9.79 6.69
C ARG A 350 30.31 -11.07 7.15
N ASP A 351 31.48 -11.40 6.60
CA ASP A 351 32.28 -12.58 6.93
C ASP A 351 32.96 -12.51 8.32
N ARG A 352 32.85 -11.38 9.03
CA ARG A 352 33.34 -11.22 10.41
C ARG A 352 32.70 -12.23 11.37
N SER A 353 33.41 -12.49 12.47
CA SER A 353 33.01 -13.46 13.49
C SER A 353 33.23 -12.86 14.89
N PRO A 354 32.22 -12.89 15.78
CA PRO A 354 30.89 -13.50 15.61
C PRO A 354 30.01 -12.80 14.57
N LEU A 355 28.91 -13.44 14.14
CA LEU A 355 27.98 -12.93 13.12
C LEU A 355 27.57 -11.47 13.38
N ASP A 356 27.37 -11.09 14.64
CA ASP A 356 26.89 -9.77 15.04
C ASP A 356 27.88 -8.62 14.77
N GLU A 357 29.16 -8.94 14.53
CA GLU A 357 30.18 -7.98 14.07
C GLU A 357 30.14 -7.76 12.54
N GLY A 358 29.40 -8.61 11.82
CA GLY A 358 29.20 -8.52 10.38
C GLY A 358 28.39 -7.28 9.99
N VAL A 359 28.90 -6.53 9.02
CA VAL A 359 28.21 -5.36 8.45
C VAL A 359 28.40 -5.28 6.95
N VAL A 360 27.53 -4.53 6.28
CA VAL A 360 27.71 -4.11 4.89
C VAL A 360 27.48 -2.61 4.81
N VAL A 361 28.24 -1.94 3.96
CA VAL A 361 28.06 -0.51 3.68
C VAL A 361 27.83 -0.33 2.20
N GLU A 362 26.62 0.08 1.83
CA GLU A 362 26.20 0.23 0.44
C GLU A 362 26.30 1.69 0.00
N GLU A 363 26.82 1.93 -1.21
CA GLU A 363 26.81 3.27 -1.79
C GLU A 363 25.46 3.63 -2.39
N GLY A 364 25.04 4.88 -2.24
CA GLY A 364 23.73 5.36 -2.64
C GLY A 364 23.78 6.68 -3.42
N ALA A 365 22.75 6.89 -4.23
CA ALA A 365 22.40 8.19 -4.80
C ALA A 365 21.23 8.84 -4.04
N VAL A 366 21.11 10.17 -4.15
CA VAL A 366 19.96 10.95 -3.70
C VAL A 366 19.03 11.16 -4.88
N PRO A 367 17.79 10.63 -4.87
CA PRO A 367 16.85 10.87 -5.96
C PRO A 367 16.58 12.35 -6.21
N GLY A 368 16.38 12.71 -7.48
CA GLY A 368 16.15 14.08 -7.92
C GLY A 368 15.04 14.83 -7.15
N PRO A 369 13.88 14.21 -6.83
CA PRO A 369 12.82 14.86 -6.04
C PRO A 369 13.26 15.35 -4.66
N PHE A 370 14.31 14.74 -4.07
CA PHE A 370 14.81 15.04 -2.73
C PHE A 370 16.00 16.00 -2.75
N ALA A 371 16.66 16.14 -3.90
CA ALA A 371 17.99 16.72 -4.02
C ALA A 371 18.10 18.13 -3.41
N HIS A 372 17.18 19.04 -3.74
CA HIS A 372 17.24 20.42 -3.23
C HIS A 372 17.12 20.53 -1.71
N GLY A 373 16.29 19.69 -1.08
CA GLY A 373 16.15 19.64 0.38
C GLY A 373 17.39 19.05 1.04
N PHE A 374 17.90 17.95 0.46
CA PHE A 374 19.11 17.27 0.91
C PHE A 374 20.34 18.20 0.90
N VAL A 375 20.55 18.95 -0.18
CA VAL A 375 21.70 19.86 -0.30
C VAL A 375 21.73 20.92 0.81
N ARG A 376 20.58 21.56 1.09
CA ARG A 376 20.50 22.56 2.16
C ARG A 376 20.76 21.95 3.53
N ALA A 377 20.24 20.75 3.79
CA ALA A 377 20.48 20.04 5.03
C ALA A 377 21.97 19.66 5.20
N MET A 378 22.62 19.19 4.13
CA MET A 378 24.03 18.80 4.16
C MET A 378 24.99 19.98 4.32
N LEU A 379 24.74 21.11 3.65
CA LEU A 379 25.56 22.31 3.82
C LEU A 379 25.54 22.80 5.28
N LEU A 380 24.36 22.81 5.92
CA LEU A 380 24.23 23.18 7.33
C LEU A 380 24.89 22.14 8.26
N ALA A 381 24.70 20.85 7.99
CA ALA A 381 25.25 19.78 8.81
C ALA A 381 26.78 19.70 8.71
N ALA A 382 27.35 19.86 7.51
CA ALA A 382 28.80 19.87 7.30
C ALA A 382 29.46 21.04 8.03
N ALA A 383 28.87 22.24 7.97
CA ALA A 383 29.38 23.42 8.67
C ALA A 383 29.31 23.27 10.21
N ALA A 384 28.31 22.58 10.73
CA ALA A 384 28.10 22.42 12.17
C ALA A 384 28.82 21.21 12.78
N PHE A 385 28.96 20.11 12.03
CA PHE A 385 29.33 18.79 12.57
C PHE A 385 30.32 18.00 11.70
N GLY A 386 30.76 18.54 10.57
CA GLY A 386 31.65 17.83 9.64
C GLY A 386 33.06 17.62 10.21
N SER A 387 33.64 16.45 9.92
CA SER A 387 35.06 16.18 10.19
C SER A 387 35.82 15.91 8.88
N ARG A 388 36.87 16.71 8.63
CA ARG A 388 37.82 16.54 7.53
C ARG A 388 39.22 16.96 7.98
N ASN A 389 40.24 16.31 7.44
CA ASN A 389 41.62 16.75 7.56
C ASN A 389 42.01 17.44 6.25
N HIS A 390 42.49 18.69 6.32
CA HIS A 390 42.99 19.42 5.16
C HIS A 390 44.49 19.17 4.98
N GLU A 391 44.91 18.77 3.79
CA GLU A 391 46.32 18.52 3.48
C GLU A 391 47.04 19.82 3.06
N SER A 392 46.31 20.80 2.52
CA SER A 392 46.86 22.08 2.05
C SER A 392 45.87 23.25 2.06
N LEU A 393 46.37 24.49 1.87
CA LEU A 393 45.54 25.70 1.72
C LEU A 393 44.74 25.73 0.40
N THR A 394 45.24 25.07 -0.65
CA THR A 394 44.54 24.94 -1.93
C THR A 394 43.28 24.09 -1.80
N ASP A 395 43.34 23.01 -1.00
CA ASP A 395 42.18 22.14 -0.76
C ASP A 395 41.02 22.90 -0.11
N ILE A 396 41.33 23.84 0.78
CA ILE A 396 40.35 24.71 1.46
C ILE A 396 39.67 25.65 0.44
N VAL A 397 40.43 26.22 -0.49
CA VAL A 397 39.89 27.15 -1.51
C VAL A 397 38.99 26.41 -2.49
N GLU A 398 39.43 25.26 -3.00
CA GLU A 398 38.62 24.45 -3.92
C GLU A 398 37.33 23.93 -3.25
N GLU A 399 37.39 23.58 -1.96
CA GLU A 399 36.21 23.24 -1.17
C GLU A 399 35.22 24.42 -1.09
N MET A 400 35.70 25.62 -0.80
CA MET A 400 34.85 26.82 -0.71
C MET A 400 34.22 27.17 -2.06
N GLU A 401 34.95 27.05 -3.16
CA GLU A 401 34.44 27.26 -4.52
C GLU A 401 33.32 26.27 -4.84
N ARG A 402 33.51 24.97 -4.58
CA ARG A 402 32.48 23.93 -4.80
C ARG A 402 31.23 24.13 -3.92
N ASN A 403 31.40 24.64 -2.70
CA ASN A 403 30.28 24.99 -1.83
C ASN A 403 29.49 26.19 -2.36
N LEU A 404 30.19 27.23 -2.84
CA LEU A 404 29.58 28.40 -3.50
C LEU A 404 28.84 28.01 -4.79
N GLU A 405 29.42 27.16 -5.62
CA GLU A 405 28.77 26.62 -6.82
C GLU A 405 27.49 25.85 -6.50
N SER A 406 27.45 25.04 -5.44
CA SER A 406 26.23 24.31 -5.06
C SER A 406 25.09 25.24 -4.60
N ILE A 407 25.45 26.37 -3.97
CA ILE A 407 24.51 27.41 -3.54
C ILE A 407 23.98 28.19 -4.75
N CYS A 408 24.84 28.50 -5.71
CA CYS A 408 24.51 29.33 -6.87
C CYS A 408 23.88 28.55 -8.05
N GLU A 409 24.35 27.34 -8.31
CA GLU A 409 24.01 26.56 -9.52
C GLU A 409 23.14 25.32 -9.23
N GLY A 410 22.87 25.03 -7.95
CA GLY A 410 21.94 23.98 -7.52
C GLY A 410 22.58 22.59 -7.34
N PRO A 411 21.75 21.54 -7.18
CA PRO A 411 22.18 20.26 -6.60
C PRO A 411 22.95 19.34 -7.55
N TYR A 412 23.22 19.76 -8.78
CA TYR A 412 23.89 18.94 -9.80
C TYR A 412 25.34 19.37 -10.07
N ARG A 413 25.85 20.34 -9.30
CA ARG A 413 27.18 20.95 -9.47
C ARG A 413 27.83 21.22 -8.12
N GLY A 414 29.13 21.54 -8.14
CA GLY A 414 29.91 21.81 -6.93
C GLY A 414 29.96 20.63 -5.96
N ALA A 415 30.00 20.94 -4.66
CA ALA A 415 30.15 19.99 -3.56
C ALA A 415 29.11 18.85 -3.57
N THR A 416 27.93 19.11 -4.09
CA THR A 416 26.83 18.14 -4.15
C THR A 416 27.06 17.06 -5.21
N ASN A 417 27.71 17.40 -6.32
CA ASN A 417 28.14 16.44 -7.34
C ASN A 417 29.27 15.52 -6.85
N ASN A 418 29.99 15.93 -5.81
CA ASN A 418 31.04 15.18 -5.15
C ASN A 418 30.58 14.58 -3.81
N THR A 419 29.28 14.37 -3.62
CA THR A 419 28.72 13.80 -2.39
C THR A 419 28.35 12.33 -2.57
N LEU A 420 28.83 11.47 -1.67
CA LEU A 420 28.54 10.04 -1.61
C LEU A 420 27.64 9.74 -0.40
N VAL A 421 26.48 9.13 -0.63
CA VAL A 421 25.62 8.63 0.45
C VAL A 421 25.98 7.18 0.74
N LEU A 422 26.05 6.81 2.01
CA LEU A 422 26.33 5.46 2.47
C LEU A 422 25.24 4.97 3.43
N LEU A 423 24.76 3.74 3.21
CA LEU A 423 23.90 3.04 4.14
C LEU A 423 24.65 1.86 4.76
N GLY A 424 24.94 1.96 6.06
CA GLY A 424 25.42 0.85 6.87
C GLY A 424 24.26 -0.04 7.32
N ILE A 425 24.44 -1.35 7.20
CA ILE A 425 23.48 -2.38 7.62
C ILE A 425 24.25 -3.42 8.44
N GLY A 426 23.64 -3.94 9.50
CA GLY A 426 24.27 -4.95 10.35
C GLY A 426 23.27 -5.61 11.29
N HIS A 427 23.77 -6.14 12.40
CA HIS A 427 22.96 -6.85 13.37
C HIS A 427 22.62 -6.02 14.62
N ASP A 428 21.34 -6.05 14.99
CA ASP A 428 20.83 -5.61 16.28
C ASP A 428 20.11 -6.76 17.00
N ASP A 429 19.94 -6.60 18.31
CA ASP A 429 19.35 -7.63 19.19
C ASP A 429 17.81 -7.62 19.14
N SER A 430 17.22 -6.94 18.14
CA SER A 430 15.77 -6.79 17.95
C SER A 430 15.04 -6.21 19.17
N PRO A 431 15.52 -5.09 19.73
CA PRO A 431 15.08 -4.62 21.04
C PRO A 431 13.75 -3.86 21.01
N GLY A 432 13.21 -3.57 19.83
CA GLY A 432 12.04 -2.72 19.66
C GLY A 432 10.73 -3.42 20.00
N ARG A 433 9.73 -2.62 20.40
CA ARG A 433 8.38 -3.08 20.65
C ARG A 433 7.37 -2.16 19.96
N LEU A 434 6.44 -2.78 19.24
CA LEU A 434 5.31 -2.14 18.60
C LEU A 434 4.08 -2.20 19.50
N TYR A 435 3.37 -1.08 19.64
CA TYR A 435 2.17 -0.98 20.45
C TYR A 435 1.19 0.02 19.85
N LEU A 436 -0.08 -0.07 20.25
CA LEU A 436 -1.10 0.90 19.87
C LEU A 436 -1.15 2.05 20.89
N ASP A 437 -1.15 3.26 20.37
CA ASP A 437 -1.44 4.50 21.10
C ASP A 437 -2.47 5.30 20.30
N ASN A 438 -3.61 5.62 20.92
CA ASN A 438 -4.77 6.25 20.25
C ASN A 438 -5.10 5.63 18.88
N ASP A 439 -5.17 4.30 18.85
CA ASP A 439 -5.44 3.51 17.63
C ASP A 439 -4.39 3.66 16.52
N ARG A 440 -3.17 4.10 16.83
CA ARG A 440 -2.04 4.16 15.88
C ARG A 440 -0.89 3.31 16.38
N ILE A 441 -0.24 2.60 15.46
CA ILE A 441 0.99 1.87 15.78
C ILE A 441 2.14 2.84 16.09
N ARG A 442 2.90 2.53 17.14
CA ARG A 442 4.07 3.25 17.63
C ARG A 442 5.24 2.32 17.89
N VAL A 443 6.45 2.86 17.83
CA VAL A 443 7.67 2.14 18.14
C VAL A 443 8.25 2.59 19.49
N ALA A 444 8.25 1.69 20.46
CA ALA A 444 9.08 1.83 21.66
C ALA A 444 10.46 1.24 21.37
N TRP A 445 11.50 2.07 21.53
CA TRP A 445 12.89 1.65 21.33
C TRP A 445 13.73 1.98 22.58
N PRO A 446 14.47 1.02 23.16
CA PRO A 446 15.24 1.26 24.38
C PRO A 446 16.50 2.08 24.14
N GLU A 447 17.10 2.55 25.24
CA GLU A 447 18.44 3.20 25.24
C GLU A 447 19.56 2.18 25.02
N GLY A 448 20.81 2.66 24.85
CA GLY A 448 22.00 1.82 24.75
C GLY A 448 22.39 1.45 23.32
N ARG A 449 21.91 2.21 22.32
CA ARG A 449 22.22 2.01 20.89
C ARG A 449 23.43 2.82 20.42
N GLU A 450 23.87 3.77 21.24
CA GLU A 450 24.86 4.81 20.91
C GLU A 450 26.21 4.21 20.50
N GLU A 451 26.67 3.19 21.24
CA GLU A 451 27.93 2.50 20.94
C GLU A 451 27.89 1.83 19.57
N ARG A 452 26.83 1.06 19.27
CA ARG A 452 26.68 0.40 17.97
C ARG A 452 26.54 1.39 16.81
N VAL A 453 25.91 2.54 17.01
CA VAL A 453 25.84 3.60 15.99
C VAL A 453 27.20 4.26 15.79
N ALA A 454 27.94 4.54 16.87
CA ALA A 454 29.28 5.11 16.80
C ALA A 454 30.28 4.18 16.10
N GLU A 455 30.22 2.87 16.35
CA GLU A 455 31.00 1.86 15.62
C GLU A 455 30.73 1.91 14.12
N MET A 456 29.47 1.94 13.72
CA MET A 456 29.11 2.00 12.30
C MET A 456 29.61 3.32 11.68
N ASN A 457 29.43 4.45 12.35
CA ASN A 457 29.93 5.74 11.88
C ASN A 457 31.46 5.73 11.66
N LYS A 458 32.24 5.07 12.52
CA LYS A 458 33.70 4.89 12.29
C LYS A 458 34.00 4.10 11.01
N ILE A 459 33.19 3.09 10.70
CA ILE A 459 33.32 2.32 9.45
C ILE A 459 32.99 3.21 8.24
N LEU A 460 31.88 3.95 8.30
CA LEU A 460 31.46 4.89 7.26
C LEU A 460 32.53 5.97 7.00
N GLU A 461 33.05 6.58 8.06
CA GLU A 461 34.12 7.58 7.99
C GLU A 461 35.39 6.99 7.33
N ARG A 462 35.79 5.79 7.73
CA ARG A 462 36.95 5.09 7.16
C ARG A 462 36.79 4.85 5.66
N ILE A 463 35.58 4.60 5.17
CA ILE A 463 35.29 4.40 3.74
C ILE A 463 35.41 5.70 2.95
N VAL A 464 34.92 6.82 3.48
CA VAL A 464 34.90 8.08 2.73
C VAL A 464 36.22 8.86 2.81
N ARG A 465 37.03 8.62 3.84
CA ARG A 465 38.30 9.33 4.07
C ARG A 465 39.29 9.25 2.89
N PRO A 466 39.54 8.09 2.24
CA PRO A 466 40.43 8.01 1.08
C PRO A 466 39.93 8.75 -0.16
N LEU A 467 38.65 9.15 -0.19
CA LEU A 467 38.06 9.96 -1.25
C LEU A 467 38.24 11.47 -1.00
N GLY A 468 38.87 11.84 0.12
CA GLY A 468 38.99 13.24 0.53
C GLY A 468 37.65 13.87 0.94
N ALA A 469 36.65 13.08 1.33
CA ALA A 469 35.35 13.63 1.69
C ALA A 469 35.29 14.07 3.16
N THR A 470 34.49 15.10 3.45
CA THR A 470 34.07 15.45 4.81
C THR A 470 33.01 14.46 5.28
N PHE A 471 33.26 13.71 6.34
CA PHE A 471 32.25 12.81 6.87
C PHE A 471 31.19 13.59 7.65
N VAL A 472 29.93 13.34 7.31
CA VAL A 472 28.75 13.92 7.95
C VAL A 472 27.88 12.77 8.45
N GLN A 473 27.69 12.72 9.77
CA GLN A 473 26.77 11.78 10.40
C GLN A 473 25.32 12.13 10.07
N ASN A 474 24.40 11.17 10.28
CA ASN A 474 22.97 11.42 10.11
C ASN A 474 22.52 12.68 10.89
N PRO A 475 21.93 13.71 10.25
CA PRO A 475 21.47 14.92 10.94
C PRO A 475 20.42 14.69 12.05
N LEU A 476 19.68 13.58 11.98
CA LEU A 476 18.72 13.16 13.01
C LEU A 476 19.39 12.52 14.25
N TRP A 477 20.72 12.39 14.24
CA TRP A 477 21.53 11.91 15.35
C TRP A 477 22.15 13.10 16.10
N SER A 478 21.32 13.85 16.84
CA SER A 478 21.76 14.99 17.66
C SER A 478 21.01 15.07 18.99
N ASP A 479 21.55 15.81 19.98
CA ASP A 479 20.89 16.08 21.26
C ASP A 479 19.48 16.68 21.07
N LEU A 480 19.31 17.57 20.08
CA LEU A 480 18.04 18.22 19.75
C LEU A 480 16.98 17.21 19.27
N THR A 481 17.41 16.14 18.62
CA THR A 481 16.55 15.09 18.05
C THR A 481 16.61 13.81 18.88
N ARG A 482 17.10 13.89 20.13
CA ARG A 482 17.26 12.78 21.08
C ARG A 482 17.97 11.56 20.48
N HIS A 483 18.92 11.80 19.57
CA HIS A 483 19.65 10.75 18.85
C HIS A 483 18.72 9.74 18.16
N SER A 484 17.63 10.20 17.55
CA SER A 484 16.70 9.32 16.83
C SER A 484 17.39 8.64 15.63
N ILE A 485 17.07 7.37 15.38
CA ILE A 485 17.54 6.65 14.20
C ILE A 485 16.40 6.46 13.20
N VAL A 486 16.76 6.27 11.94
CA VAL A 486 15.81 5.96 10.87
C VAL A 486 16.11 4.55 10.38
N THR A 487 15.10 3.70 10.34
CA THR A 487 15.16 2.44 9.61
C THR A 487 14.29 2.49 8.38
N VAL A 488 14.84 1.99 7.27
CA VAL A 488 14.12 1.72 6.01
C VAL A 488 13.96 0.21 5.79
N GLN A 489 14.42 -0.59 6.75
CA GLN A 489 14.43 -2.05 6.73
C GLN A 489 13.94 -2.59 8.09
N PRO A 490 12.76 -2.15 8.57
CA PRO A 490 12.21 -2.71 9.80
C PRO A 490 11.94 -4.20 9.61
N LEU A 491 12.12 -4.99 10.68
CA LEU A 491 11.87 -6.43 10.75
C LEU A 491 11.25 -6.78 12.11
N GLY A 492 10.58 -7.92 12.22
CA GLY A 492 10.04 -8.41 13.49
C GLY A 492 8.70 -7.76 13.90
N GLY A 493 8.26 -7.99 15.13
CA GLY A 493 6.92 -7.59 15.59
C GLY A 493 5.87 -8.70 15.54
N CYS A 494 6.05 -9.73 14.72
CA CYS A 494 5.25 -10.96 14.73
C CYS A 494 6.16 -12.18 14.51
N VAL A 495 7.27 -12.22 15.25
CA VAL A 495 8.39 -13.14 14.98
C VAL A 495 8.00 -14.61 14.99
N MET A 496 8.64 -15.39 14.13
CA MET A 496 8.56 -16.85 14.16
C MET A 496 9.17 -17.41 15.43
N ALA A 497 8.57 -18.47 15.97
CA ALA A 497 9.15 -19.30 17.01
C ALA A 497 8.60 -20.74 16.97
N ASP A 498 9.13 -21.60 17.82
CA ASP A 498 8.59 -22.96 18.02
C ASP A 498 7.30 -22.96 18.85
N ASP A 499 7.09 -21.95 19.71
CA ASP A 499 5.89 -21.82 20.53
C ASP A 499 5.53 -20.35 20.86
N ALA A 500 4.31 -20.15 21.35
CA ALA A 500 3.72 -18.85 21.57
C ALA A 500 4.34 -18.01 22.71
N SER A 501 5.15 -18.62 23.58
CA SER A 501 5.85 -17.88 24.64
C SER A 501 7.03 -17.07 24.11
N SER A 502 7.58 -17.47 22.96
CA SER A 502 8.80 -16.89 22.37
C SER A 502 8.56 -16.20 21.02
N GLY A 503 7.41 -16.44 20.37
CA GLY A 503 7.04 -15.74 19.14
C GLY A 503 5.53 -15.61 18.91
N ALA A 504 5.18 -14.96 17.81
CA ALA A 504 3.78 -14.72 17.43
C ALA A 504 3.25 -15.76 16.44
N VAL A 505 4.13 -16.34 15.62
CA VAL A 505 3.75 -17.29 14.57
C VAL A 505 4.66 -18.51 14.56
N ASN A 506 4.17 -19.62 14.02
CA ASN A 506 4.99 -20.82 13.79
C ASN A 506 5.88 -20.67 12.54
N HIS A 507 6.65 -21.70 12.21
CA HIS A 507 7.56 -21.72 11.05
C HIS A 507 6.90 -21.55 9.67
N LEU A 508 5.57 -21.62 9.55
CA LEU A 508 4.81 -21.35 8.32
C LEU A 508 4.09 -20.01 8.37
N GLY A 509 4.31 -19.20 9.41
CA GLY A 509 3.63 -17.93 9.62
C GLY A 509 2.23 -18.07 10.22
N GLN A 510 1.76 -19.26 10.61
CA GLN A 510 0.43 -19.41 11.22
C GLN A 510 0.43 -18.79 12.62
N LEU A 511 -0.54 -17.90 12.89
CA LEU A 511 -0.63 -17.17 14.16
C LEU A 511 -0.89 -18.12 15.32
N PHE A 512 -0.07 -18.06 16.38
CA PHE A 512 -0.35 -18.80 17.60
C PHE A 512 -1.67 -18.32 18.23
N ALA A 513 -2.51 -19.27 18.61
CA ALA A 513 -3.86 -19.01 19.10
C ALA A 513 -3.93 -18.78 20.62
N GLU A 514 -2.83 -19.00 21.34
CA GLU A 514 -2.74 -18.94 22.79
C GLU A 514 -1.45 -18.20 23.21
N SER A 515 -1.29 -17.85 24.48
CA SER A 515 -0.10 -17.15 25.01
C SER A 515 1.08 -18.08 25.30
N SER A 516 0.89 -19.40 25.22
CA SER A 516 1.92 -20.42 25.38
C SER A 516 1.56 -21.67 24.57
N GLY A 517 2.55 -22.53 24.31
CA GLY A 517 2.34 -23.75 23.52
C GLY A 517 2.32 -23.50 22.01
N SER A 518 2.05 -24.55 21.23
CA SER A 518 2.23 -24.57 19.76
C SER A 518 0.93 -24.52 18.96
N LYS A 519 -0.22 -24.31 19.61
CA LYS A 519 -1.52 -24.27 18.95
C LYS A 519 -1.64 -23.01 18.08
N VAL A 520 -2.08 -23.17 16.85
CA VAL A 520 -2.22 -22.08 15.89
C VAL A 520 -3.66 -21.92 15.38
N HIS A 521 -3.96 -20.72 14.90
CA HIS A 521 -5.07 -20.50 13.97
C HIS A 521 -4.66 -21.03 12.59
N GLU A 522 -5.14 -22.22 12.22
CA GLU A 522 -4.69 -22.89 11.00
C GLU A 522 -4.85 -22.06 9.72
N THR A 523 -5.85 -21.17 9.67
CA THR A 523 -6.18 -20.33 8.52
C THR A 523 -6.00 -18.83 8.73
N LEU A 524 -5.22 -18.41 9.74
CA LEU A 524 -4.74 -17.03 9.88
C LEU A 524 -3.21 -17.03 9.89
N VAL A 525 -2.62 -16.48 8.83
CA VAL A 525 -1.18 -16.57 8.56
C VAL A 525 -0.60 -15.17 8.39
N VAL A 526 0.63 -14.94 8.85
CA VAL A 526 1.42 -13.74 8.60
C VAL A 526 2.58 -14.08 7.69
N LEU A 527 2.75 -13.36 6.57
CA LEU A 527 3.78 -13.69 5.56
C LEU A 527 4.63 -12.48 5.13
N ASP A 528 4.87 -11.50 6.00
CA ASP A 528 5.70 -10.33 5.69
C ASP A 528 6.97 -10.24 6.58
N GLY A 529 7.71 -9.14 6.49
CA GLY A 529 8.93 -8.93 7.27
C GLY A 529 8.75 -8.96 8.80
N SER A 530 7.51 -8.94 9.31
CA SER A 530 7.25 -9.04 10.74
C SER A 530 7.55 -10.41 11.33
N ILE A 531 7.60 -11.46 10.49
CA ILE A 531 7.88 -12.84 10.95
C ILE A 531 9.36 -13.12 11.16
N VAL A 532 10.25 -12.23 10.70
CA VAL A 532 11.69 -12.43 10.79
C VAL A 532 12.14 -12.22 12.24
N PRO A 533 12.74 -13.21 12.90
CA PRO A 533 12.98 -13.18 14.35
C PRO A 533 14.20 -12.35 14.78
N ARG A 534 15.02 -11.91 13.82
CA ARG A 534 16.20 -11.09 14.08
C ARG A 534 16.61 -10.26 12.86
N SER A 535 17.47 -9.28 13.08
CA SER A 535 18.19 -8.56 12.03
C SER A 535 18.84 -9.53 11.02
N THR A 536 18.71 -9.24 9.73
CA THR A 536 19.27 -10.04 8.63
C THR A 536 20.70 -9.68 8.28
N GLY A 537 21.20 -8.51 8.70
CA GLY A 537 22.56 -8.03 8.40
C GLY A 537 22.79 -7.61 6.95
N ILE A 538 21.71 -7.57 6.15
CA ILE A 538 21.69 -7.22 4.72
C ILE A 538 20.27 -6.76 4.36
N ASN A 539 20.03 -6.27 3.14
CA ASN A 539 18.69 -5.86 2.70
C ASN A 539 17.72 -7.04 2.76
N PRO A 540 16.57 -6.92 3.46
CA PRO A 540 15.80 -8.10 3.85
C PRO A 540 14.88 -8.66 2.76
N LEU A 541 14.75 -7.98 1.61
CA LEU A 541 13.68 -8.29 0.65
C LEU A 541 13.73 -9.74 0.15
N LEU A 542 14.94 -10.28 -0.10
CA LEU A 542 15.07 -11.64 -0.61
C LEU A 542 14.78 -12.67 0.48
N THR A 543 15.22 -12.42 1.73
CA THR A 543 14.87 -13.26 2.89
C THR A 543 13.36 -13.30 3.11
N ILE A 544 12.67 -12.15 3.08
CA ILE A 544 11.20 -12.08 3.22
C ILE A 544 10.52 -12.87 2.10
N SER A 545 11.02 -12.71 0.86
CA SER A 545 10.47 -13.41 -0.30
C SER A 545 10.64 -14.93 -0.19
N ALA A 546 11.83 -15.39 0.21
CA ALA A 546 12.13 -16.81 0.39
C ALA A 546 11.27 -17.46 1.48
N LEU A 547 11.07 -16.77 2.60
CA LEU A 547 10.20 -17.23 3.68
C LEU A 547 8.73 -17.32 3.24
N ALA A 548 8.25 -16.34 2.46
CA ALA A 548 6.88 -16.35 1.93
C ALA A 548 6.67 -17.49 0.91
N GLU A 549 7.61 -17.71 -0.01
CA GLU A 549 7.58 -18.84 -0.97
C GLU A 549 7.58 -20.18 -0.22
N ARG A 550 8.50 -20.34 0.75
CA ARG A 550 8.57 -21.53 1.60
C ARG A 550 7.26 -21.79 2.33
N ALA A 551 6.68 -20.76 2.95
CA ALA A 551 5.42 -20.89 3.67
C ALA A 551 4.27 -21.25 2.73
N CYS A 552 4.17 -20.65 1.54
CA CYS A 552 3.16 -20.98 0.55
C CYS A 552 3.23 -22.45 0.11
N MET A 553 4.43 -22.99 -0.13
CA MET A 553 4.62 -24.41 -0.42
C MET A 553 4.15 -25.31 0.73
N GLY A 554 4.52 -24.96 1.97
CA GLY A 554 4.10 -25.70 3.16
C GLY A 554 2.59 -25.66 3.39
N LEU A 555 1.96 -24.50 3.19
CA LEU A 555 0.52 -24.30 3.30
C LEU A 555 -0.23 -25.05 2.21
N ALA A 556 0.25 -25.02 0.96
CA ALA A 556 -0.35 -25.78 -0.14
C ALA A 556 -0.38 -27.28 0.17
N LYS A 557 0.72 -27.83 0.69
CA LYS A 557 0.78 -29.21 1.17
C LYS A 557 -0.24 -29.50 2.27
N LYS A 558 -0.37 -28.61 3.28
CA LYS A 558 -1.37 -28.74 4.36
C LYS A 558 -2.81 -28.67 3.85
N LEU A 559 -3.07 -27.82 2.86
CA LEU A 559 -4.39 -27.65 2.25
C LEU A 559 -4.73 -28.74 1.22
N GLY A 560 -3.79 -29.64 0.89
CA GLY A 560 -3.98 -30.66 -0.13
C GLY A 560 -4.16 -30.08 -1.53
N VAL A 561 -3.50 -28.96 -1.83
CA VAL A 561 -3.53 -28.29 -3.14
C VAL A 561 -2.14 -28.21 -3.76
N GLU A 562 -2.08 -28.21 -5.08
CA GLU A 562 -0.83 -28.02 -5.82
C GLU A 562 -0.74 -26.60 -6.36
N ILE A 563 0.46 -26.02 -6.28
CA ILE A 563 0.78 -24.73 -6.90
C ILE A 563 1.40 -25.03 -8.26
N ASP A 564 0.79 -24.54 -9.33
CA ASP A 564 1.40 -24.58 -10.66
C ASP A 564 2.49 -23.51 -10.78
N TYR A 565 3.76 -23.93 -10.81
CA TYR A 565 4.90 -23.05 -10.96
C TYR A 565 5.35 -22.84 -12.41
N ALA A 566 4.65 -23.42 -13.40
CA ALA A 566 5.05 -23.26 -14.79
C ALA A 566 4.83 -21.82 -15.29
N PHE A 567 5.80 -21.30 -16.05
CA PHE A 567 5.65 -20.11 -16.87
C PHE A 567 5.10 -20.51 -18.24
N THR A 568 3.85 -20.96 -18.30
CA THR A 568 3.15 -21.05 -19.59
C THR A 568 2.98 -19.65 -20.16
N ALA A 569 3.31 -19.47 -21.44
CA ALA A 569 3.19 -18.19 -22.14
C ALA A 569 1.81 -17.58 -21.87
N PRO A 570 1.73 -16.48 -21.11
CA PRO A 570 0.44 -15.97 -20.66
C PRO A 570 -0.36 -15.46 -21.87
N SER A 571 -1.67 -15.69 -21.83
CA SER A 571 -2.59 -14.87 -22.63
C SER A 571 -2.26 -13.41 -22.39
N ALA A 572 -2.25 -12.57 -23.43
CA ALA A 572 -2.04 -11.14 -23.26
C ALA A 572 -2.98 -10.63 -22.16
N LEU A 573 -2.41 -10.07 -21.09
CA LEU A 573 -3.17 -9.55 -19.95
C LEU A 573 -4.30 -8.64 -20.49
N HIS A 574 -5.55 -9.02 -20.21
CA HIS A 574 -6.70 -8.16 -20.46
C HIS A 574 -6.81 -7.18 -19.32
N PHE A 575 -6.88 -5.92 -19.69
CA PHE A 575 -6.32 -4.86 -18.90
C PHE A 575 -7.27 -3.69 -19.04
N THR A 576 -7.86 -3.25 -17.94
CA THR A 576 -8.86 -2.19 -17.99
C THR A 576 -8.16 -0.86 -18.22
N PRO A 577 -8.52 -0.10 -19.28
CA PRO A 577 -7.99 1.25 -19.46
C PRO A 577 -8.43 2.15 -18.30
N ARG A 578 -7.57 3.11 -17.91
CA ARG A 578 -7.95 4.19 -16.99
C ARG A 578 -8.95 5.10 -17.70
N THR A 579 -10.23 4.95 -17.39
CA THR A 579 -11.30 5.84 -17.86
C THR A 579 -11.71 6.78 -16.73
N PRO A 580 -12.02 8.05 -17.02
CA PRO A 580 -12.56 8.94 -16.01
C PRO A 580 -13.91 8.45 -15.50
N GLY A 581 -14.05 8.36 -14.19
CA GLY A 581 -15.27 7.92 -13.51
C GLY A 581 -15.74 8.94 -12.47
N ILE A 582 -16.86 8.62 -11.83
CA ILE A 582 -17.41 9.39 -10.72
C ILE A 582 -17.84 8.46 -9.58
N ARG A 583 -17.59 8.92 -8.35
CA ARG A 583 -17.97 8.23 -7.12
C ARG A 583 -18.59 9.21 -6.14
N PHE A 584 -19.58 8.77 -5.37
CA PHE A 584 -20.12 9.54 -4.24
C PHE A 584 -20.74 8.62 -3.19
N THR A 585 -20.84 9.11 -1.96
CA THR A 585 -21.49 8.41 -0.85
C THR A 585 -22.78 9.10 -0.45
N GLU A 586 -23.86 8.32 -0.32
CA GLU A 586 -25.17 8.73 0.17
C GLU A 586 -25.54 7.94 1.44
N VAL A 587 -26.26 8.60 2.36
CA VAL A 587 -26.81 7.97 3.57
C VAL A 587 -28.32 8.18 3.59
N MET A 588 -29.06 7.08 3.76
CA MET A 588 -30.51 7.08 3.83
C MET A 588 -30.98 6.46 5.14
N ARG A 589 -31.96 7.09 5.80
CA ARG A 589 -32.48 6.68 7.12
C ARG A 589 -34.00 6.57 7.10
N GLY A 590 -34.54 5.59 7.79
CA GLY A 590 -35.98 5.40 7.92
C GLY A 590 -36.31 4.14 8.70
N HIS A 591 -37.45 3.52 8.39
CA HIS A 591 -37.98 2.37 9.14
C HIS A 591 -38.50 1.30 8.18
N VAL A 592 -38.42 0.04 8.64
CA VAL A 592 -38.92 -1.14 7.94
C VAL A 592 -39.73 -1.99 8.91
N SER A 593 -40.86 -2.53 8.47
CA SER A 593 -41.63 -3.51 9.24
C SER A 593 -41.40 -4.92 8.72
N LYS A 594 -41.33 -5.88 9.64
CA LYS A 594 -41.36 -7.33 9.32
C LYS A 594 -42.79 -7.87 9.28
N SER A 595 -43.74 -7.16 9.89
CA SER A 595 -45.14 -7.57 9.97
C SER A 595 -45.95 -7.14 8.74
N ILE A 596 -45.67 -5.93 8.24
CA ILE A 596 -46.29 -5.38 7.03
C ILE A 596 -45.38 -5.60 5.82
N LYS A 597 -45.87 -6.38 4.85
CA LYS A 597 -45.09 -6.88 3.71
C LYS A 597 -45.73 -6.59 2.34
N ASP A 598 -46.93 -6.03 2.33
CA ASP A 598 -47.71 -5.69 1.14
C ASP A 598 -47.39 -4.28 0.63
N ASP A 599 -47.27 -3.29 1.52
CA ASP A 599 -47.09 -1.87 1.18
C ASP A 599 -45.92 -1.21 1.95
N CYS A 600 -45.11 -0.40 1.26
CA CYS A 600 -43.94 0.25 1.85
C CYS A 600 -44.28 1.40 2.80
N ALA A 601 -45.31 2.20 2.53
CA ALA A 601 -45.70 3.32 3.37
C ALA A 601 -46.33 2.84 4.68
N LYS A 602 -47.22 1.84 4.60
CA LYS A 602 -47.72 1.14 5.80
C LYS A 602 -46.59 0.44 6.55
N GLY A 603 -45.64 -0.13 5.82
CA GLY A 603 -44.43 -0.73 6.39
C GLY A 603 -43.57 0.27 7.17
N GLU A 604 -43.45 1.51 6.69
CA GLU A 604 -42.75 2.58 7.42
C GLU A 604 -43.47 2.94 8.72
N GLU A 605 -44.79 3.14 8.69
CA GLU A 605 -45.59 3.49 9.87
C GLU A 605 -45.53 2.39 10.94
N ALA A 606 -45.73 1.13 10.53
CA ALA A 606 -45.58 -0.02 11.42
C ALA A 606 -44.14 -0.14 11.95
N GLY A 607 -43.12 0.06 11.10
CA GLY A 607 -41.72 0.01 11.49
C GLY A 607 -41.33 1.07 12.53
N LYS A 608 -41.97 2.25 12.51
CA LYS A 608 -41.82 3.27 13.57
C LYS A 608 -42.39 2.79 14.90
N ASN A 609 -43.58 2.20 14.88
CA ASN A 609 -44.23 1.66 16.08
C ASN A 609 -43.49 0.44 16.65
N GLU A 610 -42.83 -0.34 15.77
CA GLU A 610 -42.00 -1.50 16.11
C GLU A 610 -40.57 -1.12 16.56
N GLU A 611 -40.20 0.17 16.52
CA GLU A 611 -38.82 0.65 16.75
C GLU A 611 -37.79 -0.10 15.87
N SER A 612 -38.12 -0.28 14.59
CA SER A 612 -37.35 -1.05 13.61
C SER A 612 -36.70 -0.12 12.57
N PRO A 613 -35.57 0.54 12.91
CA PRO A 613 -34.90 1.46 12.00
C PRO A 613 -34.15 0.71 10.89
N LEU A 614 -34.07 1.35 9.72
CA LEU A 614 -33.22 0.96 8.60
C LEU A 614 -32.34 2.15 8.23
N THR A 615 -31.03 1.94 8.20
CA THR A 615 -30.05 2.91 7.70
C THR A 615 -29.18 2.29 6.61
N LEU A 616 -29.04 2.96 5.48
CA LEU A 616 -28.19 2.57 4.36
C LEU A 616 -27.04 3.57 4.23
N HIS A 617 -25.80 3.10 4.23
CA HIS A 617 -24.60 3.88 3.92
C HIS A 617 -24.00 3.37 2.61
N LEU A 618 -24.33 4.00 1.50
CA LEU A 618 -24.04 3.51 0.16
C LEU A 618 -23.02 4.40 -0.54
N THR A 619 -22.03 3.79 -1.18
CA THR A 619 -21.10 4.44 -2.09
C THR A 619 -21.43 3.98 -3.50
N VAL A 620 -21.88 4.92 -4.33
CA VAL A 620 -22.20 4.73 -5.74
C VAL A 620 -20.94 4.98 -6.56
N ILE A 621 -20.67 4.10 -7.52
CA ILE A 621 -19.45 4.08 -8.31
C ILE A 621 -19.78 3.87 -9.79
N ALA A 622 -19.40 4.84 -10.61
CA ALA A 622 -19.37 4.72 -12.06
C ALA A 622 -17.92 4.83 -12.52
N GLU A 623 -17.33 3.69 -12.92
CA GLU A 623 -15.91 3.59 -13.30
C GLU A 623 -15.58 4.31 -14.62
N ASP A 624 -16.56 4.40 -15.50
CA ASP A 624 -16.48 5.09 -16.78
C ASP A 624 -17.74 5.94 -16.92
N LEU A 625 -17.57 7.27 -16.83
CA LEU A 625 -18.67 8.20 -16.97
C LEU A 625 -19.29 8.13 -18.36
N GLU A 626 -18.50 7.97 -19.42
CA GLU A 626 -19.03 7.93 -20.78
C GLU A 626 -19.84 6.65 -21.00
N HIS A 627 -19.38 5.52 -20.47
CA HIS A 627 -20.15 4.28 -20.49
C HIS A 627 -21.45 4.40 -19.69
N LEU A 628 -21.41 5.03 -18.50
CA LEU A 628 -22.62 5.30 -17.71
C LEU A 628 -23.64 6.11 -18.51
N LEU A 629 -23.20 7.18 -19.17
CA LEU A 629 -24.07 8.05 -19.97
C LEU A 629 -24.60 7.37 -21.23
N ALA A 630 -23.86 6.41 -21.80
CA ALA A 630 -24.25 5.68 -23.00
C ALA A 630 -25.12 4.43 -22.73
N ASP A 631 -25.03 3.83 -21.53
CA ASP A 631 -25.87 2.71 -21.12
C ASP A 631 -27.35 3.17 -21.05
N PRO A 632 -28.28 2.54 -21.78
CA PRO A 632 -29.72 2.88 -21.72
C PRO A 632 -30.33 2.79 -20.32
N LEU A 633 -29.70 2.06 -19.40
CA LEU A 633 -30.13 1.92 -18.01
C LEU A 633 -29.24 2.69 -17.03
N HIS A 634 -28.22 3.38 -17.54
CA HIS A 634 -27.27 4.20 -16.78
C HIS A 634 -26.80 3.51 -15.49
N ARG A 635 -26.29 2.28 -15.62
CA ARG A 635 -25.99 1.44 -14.46
C ARG A 635 -24.68 1.84 -13.78
N ALA A 636 -24.77 2.14 -12.49
CA ALA A 636 -23.64 2.29 -11.58
C ALA A 636 -23.58 1.10 -10.61
N ARG A 637 -22.40 0.87 -10.02
CA ARG A 637 -22.19 -0.11 -8.94
C ARG A 637 -22.40 0.53 -7.58
N VAL A 638 -22.78 -0.29 -6.60
CA VAL A 638 -23.01 0.15 -5.23
C VAL A 638 -22.31 -0.79 -4.25
N VAL A 639 -21.59 -0.19 -3.30
CA VAL A 639 -21.03 -0.88 -2.12
C VAL A 639 -21.42 -0.13 -0.87
N GLY A 640 -21.38 -0.77 0.30
CA GLY A 640 -21.82 -0.09 1.50
C GLY A 640 -22.21 -0.99 2.65
N THR A 641 -22.96 -0.43 3.58
CA THR A 641 -23.49 -1.15 4.74
C THR A 641 -24.97 -0.85 4.92
N ALA A 642 -25.72 -1.83 5.41
CA ALA A 642 -27.11 -1.68 5.82
C ALA A 642 -27.26 -2.06 7.29
N ALA A 643 -27.72 -1.14 8.13
CA ALA A 643 -28.01 -1.38 9.54
C ALA A 643 -29.52 -1.50 9.73
N ALA A 644 -29.97 -2.67 10.19
CA ALA A 644 -31.38 -2.97 10.45
C ALA A 644 -31.51 -3.95 11.63
N PRO A 645 -31.46 -3.46 12.89
CA PRO A 645 -31.41 -4.29 14.10
C PRO A 645 -32.50 -5.36 14.20
N ALA A 646 -33.70 -5.09 13.66
CA ALA A 646 -34.81 -6.04 13.64
C ALA A 646 -34.57 -7.26 12.72
N LEU A 647 -33.63 -7.16 11.79
CA LEU A 647 -33.25 -8.21 10.82
C LEU A 647 -31.90 -8.83 11.16
N SER A 648 -30.92 -8.00 11.54
CA SER A 648 -29.58 -8.40 11.93
C SER A 648 -29.09 -7.46 13.04
N PRO A 649 -28.61 -7.98 14.18
CA PRO A 649 -28.12 -7.15 15.29
C PRO A 649 -26.92 -6.29 14.90
N GLU A 650 -26.12 -6.74 13.93
CA GLU A 650 -24.94 -6.04 13.42
C GLU A 650 -25.17 -5.55 11.98
N PRO A 651 -24.49 -4.46 11.54
CA PRO A 651 -24.56 -4.00 10.16
C PRO A 651 -24.18 -5.08 9.14
N MET A 652 -24.96 -5.15 8.06
CA MET A 652 -24.75 -6.07 6.93
C MET A 652 -23.92 -5.40 5.84
N GLN A 653 -23.08 -6.18 5.17
CA GLN A 653 -22.30 -5.75 4.01
C GLN A 653 -23.17 -5.70 2.77
N VAL A 654 -23.16 -4.57 2.06
CA VAL A 654 -23.72 -4.42 0.71
C VAL A 654 -22.68 -4.90 -0.31
N SER A 655 -23.09 -5.85 -1.14
CA SER A 655 -22.30 -6.43 -2.24
C SER A 655 -23.19 -6.66 -3.45
N ASP A 656 -22.60 -6.90 -4.63
CA ASP A 656 -23.32 -7.07 -5.89
C ASP A 656 -24.36 -5.95 -6.14
N GLY A 657 -24.06 -4.75 -5.64
CA GLY A 657 -24.99 -3.63 -5.65
C GLY A 657 -25.01 -2.95 -7.00
N THR A 658 -26.21 -2.63 -7.47
CA THR A 658 -26.45 -1.89 -8.70
C THR A 658 -27.40 -0.74 -8.46
N LEU A 659 -27.18 0.36 -9.18
CA LEU A 659 -28.07 1.49 -9.27
C LEU A 659 -28.33 1.75 -10.76
N SER A 660 -29.56 1.54 -11.21
CA SER A 660 -29.99 2.00 -12.54
C SER A 660 -30.54 3.42 -12.39
N ILE A 661 -29.87 4.38 -13.03
CA ILE A 661 -30.25 5.79 -12.96
C ILE A 661 -31.32 6.04 -14.03
N LEU A 662 -32.50 6.52 -13.60
CA LEU A 662 -33.53 7.06 -14.50
C LEU A 662 -34.12 6.03 -15.49
N ALA A 663 -34.33 4.79 -15.02
CA ALA A 663 -35.09 3.79 -15.75
C ALA A 663 -36.53 4.29 -16.00
N ILE A 664 -37.05 4.11 -17.21
CA ILE A 664 -38.45 4.46 -17.53
C ILE A 664 -39.38 3.64 -16.61
N ASP A 665 -40.38 4.29 -16.02
CA ASP A 665 -41.41 3.57 -15.28
C ASP A 665 -42.30 2.77 -16.25
N PRO A 666 -42.41 1.44 -16.10
CA PRO A 666 -43.28 0.62 -16.94
C PRO A 666 -44.76 1.03 -16.88
N ALA A 667 -45.19 1.64 -15.77
CA ALA A 667 -46.56 2.07 -15.56
C ALA A 667 -46.83 3.49 -16.09
N ASP A 668 -45.80 4.34 -16.18
CA ASP A 668 -45.91 5.70 -16.71
C ASP A 668 -44.63 6.08 -17.50
N PRO A 669 -44.67 6.10 -18.84
CA PRO A 669 -43.53 6.48 -19.66
C PRO A 669 -42.97 7.89 -19.41
N LYS A 670 -43.73 8.77 -18.74
CA LYS A 670 -43.29 10.11 -18.34
C LYS A 670 -42.57 10.11 -16.98
N ALA A 671 -42.79 9.09 -16.16
CA ALA A 671 -42.11 8.93 -14.89
C ALA A 671 -40.77 8.18 -15.07
N LYS A 672 -39.82 8.53 -14.21
CA LYS A 672 -38.51 7.89 -14.13
C LYS A 672 -38.35 7.23 -12.77
N ARG A 673 -37.48 6.23 -12.69
CA ARG A 673 -37.16 5.53 -11.45
C ARG A 673 -35.65 5.42 -11.25
N LEU A 674 -35.20 5.56 -10.01
CA LEU A 674 -33.88 5.08 -9.61
C LEU A 674 -34.08 3.72 -8.94
N VAL A 675 -33.50 2.68 -9.54
CA VAL A 675 -33.69 1.30 -9.09
C VAL A 675 -32.38 0.79 -8.48
N TYR A 676 -32.43 0.50 -7.19
CA TYR A 676 -31.37 -0.10 -6.41
C TYR A 676 -31.65 -1.59 -6.28
N GLY A 677 -30.67 -2.43 -6.60
CA GLY A 677 -30.71 -3.86 -6.33
C GLY A 677 -29.41 -4.26 -5.67
N MET A 678 -29.46 -4.86 -4.48
CA MET A 678 -28.26 -5.14 -3.71
C MET A 678 -28.37 -6.37 -2.81
N ARG A 679 -27.27 -7.11 -2.67
CA ARG A 679 -27.16 -8.21 -1.72
C ARG A 679 -26.65 -7.71 -0.38
N LEU A 680 -27.37 -8.01 0.69
CA LEU A 680 -26.98 -7.74 2.08
C LEU A 680 -26.48 -9.03 2.72
N THR A 681 -25.23 -9.06 3.15
CA THR A 681 -24.62 -10.23 3.79
C THR A 681 -24.35 -9.93 5.27
N THR A 682 -24.76 -10.80 6.18
CA THR A 682 -24.42 -10.69 7.61
C THR A 682 -23.01 -11.20 7.87
N ARG A 683 -22.44 -10.88 9.03
CA ARG A 683 -21.10 -11.39 9.43
C ARG A 683 -21.06 -12.91 9.60
N ASP A 684 -22.22 -13.54 9.82
CA ASP A 684 -22.37 -14.99 9.90
C ASP A 684 -22.59 -15.65 8.52
N GLY A 685 -22.67 -14.86 7.44
CA GLY A 685 -22.82 -15.33 6.07
C GLY A 685 -24.26 -15.49 5.57
N ALA A 686 -25.26 -15.16 6.40
CA ALA A 686 -26.66 -15.12 5.97
C ALA A 686 -26.87 -13.98 4.96
N ALA A 687 -27.79 -14.16 4.01
CA ALA A 687 -28.03 -13.20 2.94
C ALA A 687 -29.49 -12.75 2.86
N LEU A 688 -29.68 -11.45 2.62
CA LEU A 688 -30.92 -10.84 2.20
C LEU A 688 -30.68 -10.13 0.86
N HIS A 689 -31.75 -9.87 0.12
CA HIS A 689 -31.71 -8.98 -1.03
C HIS A 689 -32.55 -7.74 -0.75
N LEU A 690 -32.02 -6.56 -1.06
CA LEU A 690 -32.74 -5.30 -0.97
C LEU A 690 -33.02 -4.79 -2.38
N GLU A 691 -34.29 -4.53 -2.66
CA GLU A 691 -34.74 -3.76 -3.80
C GLU A 691 -35.25 -2.41 -3.31
N GLY A 692 -34.72 -1.33 -3.88
CA GLY A 692 -35.09 0.03 -3.55
C GLY A 692 -35.52 0.79 -4.80
N ILE A 693 -36.64 1.51 -4.73
CA ILE A 693 -37.13 2.31 -5.85
C ILE A 693 -37.35 3.75 -5.36
N LYS A 694 -36.71 4.72 -6.03
CA LYS A 694 -37.12 6.13 -5.95
C LYS A 694 -37.98 6.41 -7.18
N TYR A 695 -39.16 6.97 -7.00
CA TYR A 695 -40.03 7.40 -8.08
C TYR A 695 -39.77 8.88 -8.33
N ILE A 696 -39.54 9.25 -9.58
CA ILE A 696 -39.39 10.64 -10.02
C ILE A 696 -40.52 10.91 -11.01
N ARG A 697 -41.51 11.68 -10.57
CA ARG A 697 -42.72 11.99 -11.34
C ARG A 697 -43.19 13.40 -11.02
N ASP A 698 -43.83 14.05 -11.98
CA ASP A 698 -44.49 15.34 -11.76
C ASP A 698 -45.85 15.10 -11.09
N ASP A 699 -45.92 15.25 -9.77
CA ASP A 699 -47.19 15.26 -9.03
C ASP A 699 -47.62 16.70 -8.66
N PHE A 700 -48.82 16.90 -8.10
CA PHE A 700 -49.39 18.24 -7.94
C PHE A 700 -48.69 19.03 -6.80
N GLY A 701 -47.56 19.69 -7.09
CA GLY A 701 -46.73 20.47 -6.16
C GLY A 701 -45.28 20.62 -6.69
N PHE A 702 -44.43 21.44 -6.05
CA PHE A 702 -42.98 21.40 -6.29
C PHE A 702 -42.37 20.34 -5.35
N ASP A 703 -42.41 19.06 -5.73
CA ASP A 703 -42.09 17.89 -4.91
C ASP A 703 -40.74 17.20 -5.27
N ILE A 704 -39.97 17.78 -6.21
CA ILE A 704 -38.65 17.30 -6.70
C ILE A 704 -37.74 16.78 -5.56
N TRP A 705 -37.75 17.46 -4.41
CA TRP A 705 -36.94 17.07 -3.26
C TRP A 705 -37.39 15.74 -2.64
N SER A 706 -38.69 15.54 -2.41
CA SER A 706 -39.20 14.28 -1.84
C SER A 706 -38.96 13.10 -2.77
N ASP A 707 -39.17 13.30 -4.07
CA ASP A 707 -38.97 12.26 -5.09
C ASP A 707 -37.50 11.85 -5.25
N ALA A 708 -36.59 12.82 -5.25
CA ALA A 708 -35.15 12.54 -5.35
C ALA A 708 -34.55 11.91 -4.08
N THR A 709 -35.21 12.06 -2.92
CA THR A 709 -34.67 11.64 -1.62
C THR A 709 -35.36 10.44 -0.99
N THR A 710 -36.57 10.05 -1.45
CA THR A 710 -37.36 8.97 -0.85
C THR A 710 -37.16 7.63 -1.57
N LEU A 711 -36.68 6.62 -0.85
CA LEU A 711 -36.47 5.27 -1.33
C LEU A 711 -37.48 4.31 -0.69
N PHE A 712 -38.33 3.70 -1.51
CA PHE A 712 -39.24 2.63 -1.10
C PHE A 712 -38.50 1.30 -1.14
N VAL A 713 -38.43 0.60 -0.01
CA VAL A 713 -37.56 -0.56 0.18
C VAL A 713 -38.38 -1.83 0.35
N THR A 714 -38.04 -2.86 -0.41
CA THR A 714 -38.47 -4.25 -0.19
C THR A 714 -37.26 -5.12 0.10
N LEU A 715 -37.33 -5.89 1.18
CA LEU A 715 -36.31 -6.85 1.57
C LEU A 715 -36.82 -8.26 1.31
N TYR A 716 -36.00 -9.08 0.69
CA TYR A 716 -36.27 -10.47 0.38
C TYR A 716 -35.30 -11.39 1.12
N GLU A 717 -35.78 -12.55 1.55
CA GLU A 717 -34.95 -13.62 2.08
C GLU A 717 -34.07 -14.22 0.97
N GLY A 718 -32.75 -14.29 1.19
CA GLY A 718 -31.80 -14.84 0.23
C GLY A 718 -31.56 -13.95 -0.98
N ALA A 719 -32.40 -14.09 -2.01
CA ALA A 719 -32.22 -13.49 -3.32
C ALA A 719 -33.45 -12.69 -3.77
N LEU A 720 -33.28 -11.90 -4.83
CA LEU A 720 -34.38 -11.15 -5.46
C LEU A 720 -35.51 -12.11 -5.86
N GLY A 721 -36.76 -11.78 -5.51
CA GLY A 721 -37.92 -12.62 -5.76
C GLY A 721 -38.15 -13.73 -4.73
N GLY A 722 -37.32 -13.81 -3.67
CA GLY A 722 -37.57 -14.66 -2.51
C GLY A 722 -38.78 -14.22 -1.67
N ALA A 723 -38.98 -14.85 -0.51
CA ALA A 723 -40.03 -14.43 0.42
C ALA A 723 -39.74 -13.01 0.95
N VAL A 724 -40.76 -12.15 1.01
CA VAL A 724 -40.59 -10.79 1.54
C VAL A 724 -40.28 -10.87 3.04
N ALA A 725 -39.10 -10.38 3.43
CA ALA A 725 -38.65 -10.28 4.81
C ALA A 725 -39.19 -9.01 5.50
N GLY A 726 -39.38 -7.93 4.75
CA GLY A 726 -39.97 -6.69 5.25
C GLY A 726 -40.08 -5.60 4.18
N LYS A 727 -40.91 -4.59 4.46
CA LYS A 727 -41.06 -3.40 3.61
C LYS A 727 -41.01 -2.11 4.44
N GLY A 728 -40.56 -1.03 3.81
CA GLY A 728 -40.42 0.26 4.47
C GLY A 728 -39.98 1.38 3.57
N VAL A 729 -39.61 2.51 4.18
CA VAL A 729 -39.16 3.70 3.46
C VAL A 729 -37.95 4.30 4.17
N VAL A 730 -36.95 4.69 3.40
CA VAL A 730 -35.78 5.45 3.87
C VAL A 730 -35.60 6.72 3.06
N ARG A 731 -35.05 7.76 3.68
CA ARG A 731 -34.88 9.09 3.06
C ARG A 731 -33.49 9.64 3.25
N VAL A 732 -32.99 10.41 2.28
CA VAL A 732 -31.80 11.25 2.44
C VAL A 732 -32.20 12.54 3.16
N GLY A 733 -31.61 12.81 4.33
CA GLY A 733 -31.83 14.07 5.05
C GLY A 733 -31.08 15.25 4.41
N ALA A 734 -31.54 16.49 4.60
CA ALA A 734 -30.91 17.66 3.97
C ALA A 734 -29.42 17.84 4.34
N VAL A 735 -29.04 17.54 5.59
CA VAL A 735 -27.63 17.58 6.04
C VAL A 735 -26.80 16.50 5.34
N ASP A 736 -27.33 15.28 5.25
CA ASP A 736 -26.65 14.17 4.60
C ASP A 736 -26.54 14.37 3.07
N PHE A 737 -27.53 15.01 2.45
CA PHE A 737 -27.44 15.43 1.05
C PHE A 737 -26.35 16.47 0.81
N ALA A 738 -26.23 17.47 1.69
CA ALA A 738 -25.15 18.45 1.60
C ALA A 738 -23.76 17.81 1.77
N ARG A 739 -23.65 16.79 2.64
CA ARG A 739 -22.43 15.96 2.77
C ARG A 739 -22.20 15.10 1.52
N GLN A 740 -23.24 14.56 0.89
CA GLN A 740 -23.15 13.77 -0.34
C GLN A 740 -22.57 14.59 -1.49
N LEU A 741 -23.00 15.84 -1.68
CA LEU A 741 -22.43 16.71 -2.70
C LEU A 741 -20.92 16.95 -2.48
N ARG A 742 -20.47 16.97 -1.22
CA ARG A 742 -19.04 17.10 -0.87
C ARG A 742 -18.25 15.80 -0.99
N SER A 743 -18.93 14.65 -1.02
CA SER A 743 -18.29 13.33 -1.20
C SER A 743 -18.10 12.95 -2.66
N MET A 744 -18.67 13.72 -3.60
CA MET A 744 -18.50 13.52 -5.04
C MET A 744 -17.04 13.69 -5.47
N THR A 745 -16.46 12.64 -6.03
CA THR A 745 -15.09 12.62 -6.53
C THR A 745 -15.03 12.09 -7.96
N VAL A 746 -14.18 12.73 -8.77
CA VAL A 746 -13.83 12.24 -10.12
C VAL A 746 -12.61 11.33 -10.00
N THR A 747 -12.73 10.11 -10.51
CA THR A 747 -11.66 9.11 -10.46
C THR A 747 -10.80 9.15 -11.72
N HIS A 748 -9.54 8.71 -11.61
CA HIS A 748 -8.60 8.52 -12.73
C HIS A 748 -8.26 9.78 -13.56
N VAL A 749 -8.35 10.98 -12.96
CA VAL A 749 -8.03 12.25 -13.62
C VAL A 749 -7.09 13.06 -12.74
N GLU A 750 -5.98 13.55 -13.30
CA GLU A 750 -4.99 14.36 -12.58
C GLU A 750 -5.26 15.86 -12.68
N LYS A 751 -5.60 16.35 -13.88
CA LYS A 751 -5.77 17.78 -14.13
C LYS A 751 -7.07 18.31 -13.53
N THR A 752 -6.97 19.37 -12.74
CA THR A 752 -8.10 20.01 -12.07
C THR A 752 -9.18 20.49 -13.05
N GLU A 753 -8.79 21.02 -14.20
CA GLU A 753 -9.73 21.49 -15.25
C GLU A 753 -10.58 20.34 -15.82
N ASP A 754 -9.95 19.19 -16.07
CA ASP A 754 -10.65 18.00 -16.58
C ASP A 754 -11.59 17.43 -15.52
N ARG A 755 -11.20 17.44 -14.24
CA ARG A 755 -12.08 17.06 -13.11
C ARG A 755 -13.33 17.92 -13.06
N ALA A 756 -13.18 19.24 -13.15
CA ALA A 756 -14.32 20.16 -13.14
C ALA A 756 -15.27 19.90 -14.32
N ARG A 757 -14.72 19.63 -15.51
CA ARG A 757 -15.50 19.30 -16.71
C ARG A 757 -16.32 18.02 -16.56
N ILE A 758 -15.71 16.96 -16.02
CA ILE A 758 -16.38 15.67 -15.81
C ILE A 758 -17.49 15.80 -14.78
N LEU A 759 -17.22 16.50 -13.67
CA LEU A 759 -18.23 16.76 -12.66
C LEU A 759 -19.41 17.57 -13.21
N LEU A 760 -19.13 18.61 -14.00
CA LEU A 760 -20.14 19.41 -14.68
C LEU A 760 -20.98 18.53 -15.61
N ARG A 761 -20.35 17.69 -16.43
CA ARG A 761 -21.04 16.81 -17.37
C ARG A 761 -21.98 15.81 -16.70
N PHE A 762 -21.55 15.20 -15.60
CA PHE A 762 -22.43 14.35 -14.79
C PHE A 762 -23.60 15.15 -14.17
N SER A 763 -23.30 16.35 -13.65
CA SER A 763 -24.31 17.21 -13.03
C SER A 763 -25.35 17.72 -14.05
N GLU A 764 -24.92 18.07 -15.26
CA GLU A 764 -25.77 18.47 -16.38
C GLU A 764 -26.68 17.32 -16.81
N PHE A 765 -26.16 16.11 -16.96
CA PHE A 765 -26.96 14.94 -17.29
C PHE A 765 -28.07 14.70 -16.25
N PHE A 766 -27.71 14.68 -14.97
CA PHE A 766 -28.68 14.46 -13.89
C PHE A 766 -29.70 15.62 -13.80
N GLY A 767 -29.23 16.87 -13.89
CA GLY A 767 -30.06 18.06 -13.82
C GLY A 767 -31.01 18.22 -15.01
N LEU A 768 -30.54 18.01 -16.24
CA LEU A 768 -31.37 18.06 -17.45
C LEU A 768 -32.47 16.99 -17.41
N THR A 769 -32.15 15.78 -16.95
CA THR A 769 -33.14 14.71 -16.89
C THR A 769 -34.22 14.97 -15.83
N LEU A 770 -33.84 15.57 -14.68
CA LEU A 770 -34.82 16.06 -13.71
C LEU A 770 -35.71 17.14 -14.34
N LEU A 771 -35.13 18.13 -15.02
CA LEU A 771 -35.89 19.17 -15.71
C LEU A 771 -36.86 18.60 -16.76
N GLU A 772 -36.47 17.62 -17.57
CA GLU A 772 -37.35 16.95 -18.53
C GLU A 772 -38.55 16.26 -17.89
N THR A 773 -38.39 15.76 -16.65
CA THR A 773 -39.48 15.08 -15.93
C THR A 773 -40.49 16.06 -15.34
N TYR A 774 -40.03 17.23 -14.86
CA TYR A 774 -40.85 18.24 -14.17
C TYR A 774 -41.27 19.44 -15.04
N LEU A 775 -40.71 19.61 -16.26
CA LEU A 775 -41.11 20.65 -17.21
C LEU A 775 -41.64 19.99 -18.49
N PRO A 776 -42.97 20.00 -18.73
CA PRO A 776 -43.50 19.51 -19.98
C PRO A 776 -43.04 20.42 -21.12
N PHE A 777 -42.35 19.85 -22.12
CA PHE A 777 -42.09 20.49 -23.41
C PHE A 777 -43.41 21.05 -23.98
N ARG A 778 -43.59 22.38 -23.98
CA ARG A 778 -44.64 23.03 -24.77
C ARG A 778 -44.27 22.86 -26.24
N GLY A 779 -45.13 22.20 -26.99
CA GLY A 779 -44.80 21.58 -28.29
C GLY A 779 -44.61 22.52 -29.49
N GLY A 780 -44.23 21.88 -30.60
CA GLY A 780 -44.61 22.28 -31.95
C GLY A 780 -43.78 23.37 -32.63
N LEU A 781 -42.84 22.97 -33.47
CA LEU A 781 -42.55 23.65 -34.73
C LEU A 781 -42.30 22.60 -35.81
N GLY A 782 -43.39 22.23 -36.47
CA GLY A 782 -43.31 21.74 -37.85
C GLY A 782 -42.89 22.89 -38.76
N SER A 783 -42.18 22.52 -39.83
CA SER A 783 -41.86 23.31 -41.02
C SER A 783 -41.20 24.68 -40.80
N LEU A 784 -39.92 24.78 -41.16
CA LEU A 784 -39.38 25.87 -41.97
C LEU A 784 -37.96 25.48 -42.43
N VAL A 785 -37.90 24.73 -43.53
CA VAL A 785 -36.82 24.87 -44.51
C VAL A 785 -37.15 26.13 -45.32
N PRO A 786 -36.18 27.04 -45.50
CA PRO A 786 -35.84 27.38 -46.87
C PRO A 786 -34.33 27.60 -47.10
N GLY A 787 -33.83 27.01 -48.20
CA GLY A 787 -32.65 27.47 -48.95
C GLY A 787 -31.35 26.76 -48.66
#